data_AF-A0A7W1VPB9-F1
#
_entry.id   AF-A0A7W1VPB9-F1
#
_cell.length_a   1.000
_cell.length_b   1.000
_cell.length_c   1.000
_cell.angle_alpha   90.00
_cell.angle_beta   90.00
_cell.angle_gamma   90.00
#
_symmetry.space_group_name_H-M   'P 1'
#
loop_
_entity.id
_entity.type
_entity.pdbx_description
1 polymer ?
#
loop_
_entity_poly.entity_id
_entity_poly.type
_entity_poly.pdbx_seq_one_letter_code
_entity_poly.pdbx_strand_id
1 'polypeptide(L)'
;MSEMESIRSAVNRASQRRRWQRAWVGSWQGLLIGAALWLPAFIAYKIFPIPFEVVTATAIAGVACILIGFAHGFFRRLRAQETARWLDEKTHLQERLSTALELSDKPVDANWKQLLISDAAHHAQKIDLRKLAPLYLPKASRWALLLLAIGAGLGFVPEYRSKAHLQGEKEKEVIKEVGAQIAELTRRDLQRRPPAFEPIRESLATVEELGHALAKSPITRNEALKDLASVTDRLKNDLNELGRNPALKPLERAARNAERTGAATPGELQKKIDEMQKSLGKNAGSPDAMEKMKNELQQAQKAAAGMPSKDSPEGQAARQQMAQNLANLSQQAREMGMSLPDLDEAIAALQSDQTDLFMKGLDLAMTDLEKLQEMSQALQQLQNAASKFGKDLAEQLKNGQAELAQETLEKMIQQLKTANLTPEQLQKLMEEVAKAVDPASEYGKVGECLNDAAKQMKAGEKPGAAKSLADASEELKKLLEQMNDAAQLMASLEHLKRAQMAVGNCQSWGSCSSPGVGKGGKPGAGVGTWADETGWIQIPESSAGWDNSGLNRPDTDSRGHTERELDLPDTLTPTKVRGQISPGGPMPSITLKGVSIKGSSTVGYQEAVSAAQSEAQSAINQDQVPKAYRGAVRDYFDDLPK
;
A
#
# COMPACT_ATOMS: atom_id res chain seq x y z
N MET A 1 24.88 -84.09 -5.99
CA MET A 1 25.62 -83.27 -6.97
C MET A 1 26.90 -84.00 -7.30
N SER A 2 27.23 -84.12 -8.59
CA SER A 2 28.56 -84.55 -9.03
C SER A 2 29.63 -83.58 -8.56
N GLU A 3 30.85 -84.06 -8.32
CA GLU A 3 31.98 -83.22 -7.90
C GLU A 3 32.24 -82.07 -8.88
N MET A 4 32.08 -82.33 -10.20
CA MET A 4 32.14 -81.31 -11.25
C MET A 4 31.02 -80.27 -11.16
N GLU A 5 29.81 -80.67 -10.74
CA GLU A 5 28.71 -79.72 -10.49
C GLU A 5 29.03 -78.82 -9.29
N SER A 6 29.70 -79.35 -8.26
CA SER A 6 30.14 -78.56 -7.10
C SER A 6 31.12 -77.46 -7.53
N ILE A 7 32.13 -77.80 -8.35
CA ILE A 7 33.11 -76.85 -8.91
C ILE A 7 32.41 -75.83 -9.82
N ARG A 8 31.59 -76.29 -10.78
CA ARG A 8 30.83 -75.40 -11.69
C ARG A 8 29.89 -74.47 -10.91
N SER A 9 29.23 -74.94 -9.83
CA SER A 9 28.37 -74.11 -8.98
C SER A 9 29.15 -73.10 -8.14
N ALA A 10 30.35 -73.42 -7.66
CA ALA A 10 31.21 -72.48 -6.94
C ALA A 10 31.69 -71.35 -7.87
N VAL A 11 32.18 -71.71 -9.07
CA VAL A 11 32.63 -70.75 -10.08
C VAL A 11 31.48 -69.90 -10.63
N ASN A 12 30.28 -70.47 -10.81
CA ASN A 12 29.09 -69.70 -11.22
C ASN A 12 28.61 -68.74 -10.13
N ARG A 13 28.60 -69.15 -8.85
CA ARG A 13 28.30 -68.24 -7.73
C ARG A 13 29.35 -67.13 -7.61
N ALA A 14 30.63 -67.45 -7.83
CA ALA A 14 31.71 -66.46 -7.88
C ALA A 14 31.54 -65.47 -9.05
N SER A 15 31.18 -65.96 -10.26
CA SER A 15 31.01 -65.12 -11.44
C SER A 15 29.80 -64.19 -11.28
N GLN A 16 28.67 -64.70 -10.78
CA GLN A 16 27.48 -63.89 -10.46
C GLN A 16 27.82 -62.80 -9.43
N ARG A 17 28.59 -63.13 -8.39
CA ARG A 17 29.03 -62.16 -7.39
C ARG A 17 29.96 -61.08 -7.97
N ARG A 18 30.93 -61.44 -8.82
CA ARG A 18 31.80 -60.48 -9.52
C ARG A 18 31.01 -59.57 -10.47
N ARG A 19 29.95 -60.08 -11.12
CA ARG A 19 29.03 -59.29 -11.94
C ARG A 19 28.25 -58.29 -11.10
N TRP A 20 27.72 -58.69 -9.93
CA TRP A 20 27.11 -57.76 -8.98
C TRP A 20 28.08 -56.69 -8.46
N GLN A 21 29.32 -57.04 -8.14
CA GLN A 21 30.34 -56.07 -7.72
C GLN A 21 30.69 -55.08 -8.84
N ARG A 22 30.81 -55.54 -10.09
CA ARG A 22 31.02 -54.67 -11.26
C ARG A 22 29.81 -53.79 -11.56
N ALA A 23 28.60 -54.32 -11.45
CA ALA A 23 27.36 -53.57 -11.60
C ALA A 23 27.23 -52.47 -10.54
N TRP A 24 27.55 -52.78 -9.28
CA TRP A 24 27.61 -51.81 -8.19
C TRP A 24 28.60 -50.67 -8.47
N VAL A 25 29.84 -50.99 -8.86
CA VAL A 25 30.84 -49.98 -9.23
C VAL A 25 30.38 -49.17 -10.45
N GLY A 26 29.78 -49.81 -11.45
CA GLY A 26 29.24 -49.19 -12.65
C GLY A 26 28.08 -48.22 -12.35
N SER A 27 27.17 -48.57 -11.43
CA SER A 27 26.11 -47.67 -10.96
C SER A 27 26.66 -46.41 -10.31
N TRP A 28 27.70 -46.52 -9.48
CA TRP A 28 28.35 -45.35 -8.87
C TRP A 28 29.10 -44.48 -9.88
N GLN A 29 29.67 -45.07 -10.94
CA GLN A 29 30.24 -44.32 -12.06
C GLN A 29 29.15 -43.61 -12.89
N GLY A 30 28.04 -44.31 -13.17
CA GLY A 30 26.86 -43.74 -13.83
C GLY A 30 26.23 -42.60 -13.03
N LEU A 31 26.15 -42.72 -11.71
CA LEU A 31 25.68 -41.68 -10.81
C LEU A 31 26.61 -40.45 -10.82
N LEU A 32 27.93 -40.66 -10.84
CA LEU A 32 28.90 -39.56 -10.93
C LEU A 32 28.73 -38.78 -12.25
N ILE A 33 28.60 -39.50 -13.38
CA ILE A 33 28.38 -38.88 -14.70
C ILE A 33 27.03 -38.14 -14.71
N GLY A 34 25.96 -38.77 -14.21
CA GLY A 34 24.64 -38.14 -14.13
C GLY A 34 24.62 -36.89 -13.26
N ALA A 35 25.26 -36.93 -12.08
CA ALA A 35 25.40 -35.76 -11.21
C ALA A 35 26.24 -34.65 -11.84
N ALA A 36 27.30 -35.00 -12.59
CA ALA A 36 28.14 -34.04 -13.32
C ALA A 36 27.43 -33.40 -14.52
N LEU A 37 26.41 -34.04 -15.10
CA LEU A 37 25.55 -33.47 -16.15
C LEU A 37 24.40 -32.63 -15.57
N TRP A 38 23.78 -33.10 -14.49
CA TRP A 38 22.63 -32.42 -13.88
C TRP A 38 23.02 -31.15 -13.10
N LEU A 39 24.11 -31.17 -12.34
CA LEU A 39 24.55 -30.04 -11.53
C LEU A 39 24.79 -28.73 -12.33
N PRO A 40 25.50 -28.72 -13.47
CA PRO A 40 25.65 -27.49 -14.27
C PRO A 40 24.33 -27.03 -14.90
N ALA A 41 23.42 -27.94 -15.27
CA ALA A 41 22.09 -27.57 -15.76
C ALA A 41 21.23 -26.92 -14.64
N PHE A 42 21.33 -27.43 -13.41
CA PHE A 42 20.66 -26.85 -12.24
C PHE A 42 21.24 -25.48 -11.85
N ILE A 43 22.57 -25.31 -11.92
CA ILE A 43 23.22 -24.00 -11.74
C ILE A 43 22.78 -23.02 -12.83
N ALA A 44 22.74 -23.46 -14.10
CA ALA A 44 22.29 -22.63 -15.21
C ALA A 44 20.82 -22.20 -15.04
N TYR A 45 19.93 -23.09 -14.58
CA TYR A 45 18.53 -22.78 -14.25
C TYR A 45 18.39 -21.71 -13.14
N LYS A 46 19.24 -21.73 -12.10
CA LYS A 46 19.20 -20.71 -11.04
C LYS A 46 19.70 -19.32 -11.52
N ILE A 47 20.52 -19.27 -12.57
CA ILE A 47 21.17 -18.04 -13.08
C ILE A 47 20.43 -17.45 -14.30
N PHE A 48 20.00 -18.30 -15.23
CA PHE A 48 19.38 -17.95 -16.51
C PHE A 48 17.91 -18.40 -16.55
N PRO A 49 17.03 -17.70 -17.29
CA PRO A 49 15.61 -18.07 -17.43
C PRO A 49 15.44 -19.27 -18.38
N ILE A 50 15.92 -20.44 -17.96
CA ILE A 50 15.81 -21.72 -18.65
C ILE A 50 14.54 -22.42 -18.15
N PRO A 51 13.69 -23.01 -19.00
CA PRO A 51 12.50 -23.73 -18.54
C PRO A 51 12.88 -24.93 -17.68
N PHE A 52 12.09 -25.19 -16.64
CA PHE A 52 12.28 -26.28 -15.68
C PHE A 52 12.41 -27.66 -16.34
N GLU A 53 11.80 -27.84 -17.51
CA GLU A 53 11.91 -29.03 -18.37
C GLU A 53 13.36 -29.44 -18.67
N VAL A 54 14.31 -28.50 -18.80
CA VAL A 54 15.72 -28.83 -19.05
C VAL A 54 16.37 -29.48 -17.82
N VAL A 55 15.98 -29.06 -16.61
CA VAL A 55 16.44 -29.67 -15.36
C VAL A 55 15.86 -31.07 -15.19
N THR A 56 14.58 -31.28 -15.56
CA THR A 56 13.98 -32.62 -15.48
C THR A 56 14.55 -33.56 -16.54
N ALA A 57 14.76 -33.10 -17.77
CA ALA A 57 15.38 -33.89 -18.84
C ALA A 57 16.82 -34.32 -18.49
N THR A 58 17.63 -33.43 -17.92
CA THR A 58 19.00 -33.76 -17.47
C THR A 58 19.00 -34.68 -16.23
N ALA A 59 18.02 -34.57 -15.33
CA ALA A 59 17.84 -35.53 -14.25
C ALA A 59 17.47 -36.94 -14.76
N ILE A 60 16.55 -37.04 -15.74
CA ILE A 60 16.17 -38.31 -16.39
C ILE A 60 17.39 -38.92 -17.10
N ALA A 61 18.17 -38.12 -17.84
CA ALA A 61 19.42 -38.57 -18.44
C ALA A 61 20.43 -39.07 -17.40
N GLY A 62 20.52 -38.40 -16.24
CA GLY A 62 21.34 -38.85 -15.11
C GLY A 62 20.91 -40.21 -14.55
N VAL A 63 19.60 -40.46 -14.41
CA VAL A 63 19.08 -41.78 -14.02
C VAL A 63 19.39 -42.84 -15.09
N ALA A 64 19.27 -42.50 -16.36
CA ALA A 64 19.68 -43.39 -17.45
C ALA A 64 21.17 -43.75 -17.39
N CYS A 65 22.06 -42.81 -17.04
CA CYS A 65 23.49 -43.10 -16.81
C CYS A 65 23.72 -44.14 -15.70
N ILE A 66 22.95 -44.13 -14.61
CA ILE A 66 23.03 -45.13 -13.54
C ILE A 66 22.64 -46.52 -14.07
N LEU A 67 21.54 -46.60 -14.83
CA LEU A 67 21.05 -47.85 -15.43
C LEU A 67 22.02 -48.40 -16.49
N ILE A 68 22.59 -47.55 -17.33
CA ILE A 68 23.62 -47.91 -18.31
C ILE A 68 24.89 -48.41 -17.62
N GLY A 69 25.33 -47.73 -16.55
CA GLY A 69 26.48 -48.15 -15.73
C GLY A 69 26.25 -49.51 -15.06
N PHE A 70 25.06 -49.73 -14.49
CA PHE A 70 24.65 -51.02 -13.95
C PHE A 70 24.66 -52.12 -15.02
N ALA A 71 24.00 -51.87 -16.15
CA ALA A 71 23.89 -52.81 -17.26
C ALA A 71 25.26 -53.17 -17.85
N HIS A 72 26.15 -52.19 -18.07
CA HIS A 72 27.51 -52.43 -18.54
C HIS A 72 28.31 -53.30 -17.55
N GLY A 73 28.19 -53.04 -16.25
CA GLY A 73 28.84 -53.86 -15.21
C GLY A 73 28.26 -55.28 -15.09
N PHE A 74 26.94 -55.43 -15.27
CA PHE A 74 26.22 -56.69 -15.10
C PHE A 74 26.29 -57.61 -16.33
N PHE A 75 26.08 -57.08 -17.55
CA PHE A 75 25.99 -57.88 -18.77
C PHE A 75 27.35 -58.31 -19.34
N ARG A 76 28.46 -57.69 -18.91
CA ARG A 76 29.82 -58.08 -19.30
C ARG A 76 30.12 -59.51 -18.80
N ARG A 77 29.98 -60.49 -19.69
CA ARG A 77 30.22 -61.92 -19.41
C ARG A 77 31.69 -62.13 -19.05
N LEU A 78 31.97 -62.69 -17.87
CA LEU A 78 33.28 -63.27 -17.55
C LEU A 78 33.26 -64.73 -17.98
N ARG A 79 34.35 -65.24 -18.56
CA ARG A 79 34.45 -66.67 -18.86
C ARG A 79 34.58 -67.46 -17.54
N ALA A 80 34.08 -68.70 -17.53
CA ALA A 80 34.18 -69.57 -16.36
C ALA A 80 35.66 -69.79 -15.96
N GLN A 81 36.53 -70.02 -16.95
CA GLN A 81 37.98 -70.16 -16.78
C GLN A 81 38.64 -68.90 -16.16
N GLU A 82 38.29 -67.69 -16.62
CA GLU A 82 38.76 -66.42 -16.02
C GLU A 82 38.30 -66.22 -14.57
N THR A 83 37.16 -66.82 -14.21
CA THR A 83 36.64 -66.76 -12.84
C THR A 83 37.29 -67.82 -11.96
N ALA A 84 37.57 -69.01 -12.50
CA ALA A 84 38.33 -70.05 -11.81
C ALA A 84 39.76 -69.61 -11.51
N ARG A 85 40.51 -69.12 -12.52
CA ARG A 85 41.87 -68.56 -12.33
C ARG A 85 41.90 -67.45 -11.29
N TRP A 86 40.95 -66.50 -11.34
CA TRP A 86 40.85 -65.44 -10.34
C TRP A 86 40.55 -65.98 -8.93
N LEU A 87 39.76 -67.06 -8.83
CA LEU A 87 39.44 -67.68 -7.55
C LEU A 87 40.66 -68.41 -6.99
N ASP A 88 41.37 -69.18 -7.83
CA ASP A 88 42.62 -69.86 -7.49
C ASP A 88 43.70 -68.86 -7.04
N GLU A 89 43.85 -67.72 -7.74
CA GLU A 89 44.75 -66.62 -7.38
C GLU A 89 44.37 -66.00 -6.02
N LYS A 90 43.08 -65.77 -5.76
CA LYS A 90 42.61 -65.12 -4.51
C LYS A 90 42.50 -66.04 -3.31
N THR A 91 42.54 -67.36 -3.51
CA THR A 91 42.51 -68.36 -2.43
C THR A 91 43.79 -69.19 -2.36
N HIS A 92 44.81 -68.83 -3.14
CA HIS A 92 46.10 -69.54 -3.25
C HIS A 92 45.97 -71.05 -3.55
N LEU A 93 44.97 -71.45 -4.34
CA LEU A 93 44.69 -72.86 -4.66
C LEU A 93 45.58 -73.45 -5.77
N GLN A 94 46.64 -72.76 -6.21
CA GLN A 94 47.61 -73.26 -7.19
C GLN A 94 46.95 -73.86 -8.45
N GLU A 95 46.08 -73.05 -9.09
CA GLU A 95 45.36 -73.37 -10.34
C GLU A 95 44.35 -74.53 -10.30
N ARG A 96 44.20 -75.27 -9.19
CA ARG A 96 43.37 -76.49 -9.08
C ARG A 96 41.97 -76.38 -9.70
N LEU A 97 41.24 -75.30 -9.48
CA LEU A 97 39.88 -75.14 -10.03
C LEU A 97 39.90 -74.88 -11.54
N SER A 98 40.88 -74.09 -12.01
CA SER A 98 41.06 -73.84 -13.43
C SER A 98 41.53 -75.08 -14.20
N THR A 99 42.46 -75.86 -13.63
CA THR A 99 42.95 -77.12 -14.21
C THR A 99 41.85 -78.19 -14.23
N ALA A 100 41.08 -78.35 -13.15
CA ALA A 100 39.96 -79.30 -13.11
C ALA A 100 38.86 -78.96 -14.13
N LEU A 101 38.58 -77.67 -14.37
CA LEU A 101 37.65 -77.24 -15.43
C LEU A 101 38.22 -77.44 -16.83
N GLU A 102 39.53 -77.25 -17.04
CA GLU A 102 40.13 -77.47 -18.37
C GLU A 102 40.28 -78.95 -18.73
N LEU A 103 40.58 -79.82 -17.75
CA LEU A 103 40.64 -81.27 -17.96
C LEU A 103 39.26 -81.92 -18.00
N SER A 104 38.18 -81.28 -17.51
CA SER A 104 36.84 -81.87 -17.56
C SER A 104 36.39 -82.18 -18.98
N ASP A 105 36.79 -81.35 -19.94
CA ASP A 105 36.36 -81.43 -21.33
C ASP A 105 37.38 -82.13 -22.26
N LYS A 106 38.54 -82.57 -21.72
CA LYS A 106 39.59 -83.29 -22.48
C LYS A 106 39.53 -84.82 -22.24
N PRO A 107 39.87 -85.65 -23.25
CA PRO A 107 40.05 -87.09 -23.11
C PRO A 107 41.42 -87.37 -22.47
N VAL A 108 41.43 -87.46 -21.15
CA VAL A 108 42.59 -87.81 -20.30
C VAL A 108 42.23 -89.05 -19.48
N ASP A 109 43.22 -89.80 -19.01
CA ASP A 109 43.05 -90.98 -18.15
C ASP A 109 42.03 -90.72 -17.02
N ALA A 110 41.02 -91.58 -16.95
CA ALA A 110 39.86 -91.42 -16.10
C ALA A 110 40.21 -91.41 -14.61
N ASN A 111 41.18 -92.24 -14.20
CA ASN A 111 41.58 -92.38 -12.80
C ASN A 111 42.23 -91.08 -12.29
N TRP A 112 43.19 -90.54 -13.04
CA TRP A 112 43.88 -89.31 -12.67
C TRP A 112 42.95 -88.09 -12.74
N LYS A 113 42.08 -88.05 -13.76
CA LYS A 113 41.03 -87.04 -13.91
C LYS A 113 40.06 -87.02 -12.72
N GLN A 114 39.63 -88.18 -12.24
CA GLN A 114 38.72 -88.28 -11.08
C GLN A 114 39.38 -87.77 -9.79
N LEU A 115 40.65 -88.14 -9.54
CA LEU A 115 41.39 -87.66 -8.38
C LEU A 115 41.52 -86.13 -8.36
N LEU A 116 41.92 -85.52 -9.48
CA LEU A 116 42.03 -84.05 -9.60
C LEU A 116 40.69 -83.34 -9.36
N ILE A 117 39.60 -83.90 -9.89
CA ILE A 117 38.24 -83.35 -9.72
C ILE A 117 37.79 -83.42 -8.26
N SER A 118 38.07 -84.53 -7.56
CA SER A 118 37.72 -84.71 -6.14
C SER A 118 38.45 -83.73 -5.21
N ASP A 119 39.76 -83.51 -5.41
CA ASP A 119 40.54 -82.50 -4.67
C ASP A 119 40.05 -81.06 -4.93
N ALA A 120 39.85 -80.71 -6.21
CA ALA A 120 39.30 -79.42 -6.60
C ALA A 120 37.89 -79.19 -6.02
N ALA A 121 37.04 -80.23 -5.95
CA ALA A 121 35.72 -80.17 -5.35
C ALA A 121 35.77 -79.99 -3.82
N HIS A 122 36.66 -80.70 -3.12
CA HIS A 122 36.85 -80.57 -1.68
C HIS A 122 37.35 -79.16 -1.31
N HIS A 123 38.25 -78.59 -2.09
CA HIS A 123 38.69 -77.20 -1.93
C HIS A 123 37.59 -76.19 -2.31
N ALA A 124 36.83 -76.41 -3.39
CA ALA A 124 35.74 -75.53 -3.83
C ALA A 124 34.64 -75.33 -2.76
N GLN A 125 34.37 -76.35 -1.95
CA GLN A 125 33.37 -76.28 -0.88
C GLN A 125 33.78 -75.38 0.29
N LYS A 126 35.09 -75.18 0.53
CA LYS A 126 35.63 -74.36 1.62
C LYS A 126 35.72 -72.86 1.28
N ILE A 127 35.26 -72.45 0.10
CA ILE A 127 35.45 -71.09 -0.42
C ILE A 127 34.37 -70.12 0.07
N ASP A 128 34.75 -69.27 1.02
CA ASP A 128 33.95 -68.14 1.48
C ASP A 128 33.89 -66.98 0.46
N LEU A 129 33.05 -67.14 -0.56
CA LEU A 129 32.78 -66.09 -1.58
C LEU A 129 32.40 -64.73 -0.96
N ARG A 130 31.85 -64.71 0.26
CA ARG A 130 31.49 -63.48 0.99
C ARG A 130 32.71 -62.64 1.40
N LYS A 131 33.82 -63.27 1.76
CA LYS A 131 35.05 -62.60 2.22
C LYS A 131 35.93 -62.15 1.03
N LEU A 132 35.92 -62.91 -0.06
CA LEU A 132 36.78 -62.70 -1.24
C LEU A 132 36.36 -61.56 -2.17
N ALA A 133 35.08 -61.21 -2.17
CA ALA A 133 34.56 -60.06 -2.95
C ALA A 133 33.55 -59.24 -2.12
N PRO A 134 34.01 -58.37 -1.21
CA PRO A 134 33.14 -57.47 -0.46
C PRO A 134 32.61 -56.31 -1.35
N LEU A 135 31.42 -55.80 -1.02
CA LEU A 135 30.84 -54.63 -1.68
C LEU A 135 31.37 -53.34 -1.05
N TYR A 136 32.56 -52.93 -1.49
CA TYR A 136 33.13 -51.63 -1.10
C TYR A 136 32.49 -50.47 -1.86
N LEU A 137 32.45 -49.30 -1.22
CA LEU A 137 32.13 -48.04 -1.88
C LEU A 137 33.31 -47.60 -2.78
N PRO A 138 33.13 -47.43 -4.09
CA PRO A 138 34.20 -47.01 -4.99
C PRO A 138 34.57 -45.54 -4.78
N LYS A 139 35.76 -45.11 -5.22
CA LYS A 139 36.19 -43.69 -5.14
C LYS A 139 35.18 -42.73 -5.80
N ALA A 140 34.45 -43.18 -6.81
CA ALA A 140 33.39 -42.43 -7.49
C ALA A 140 32.22 -42.05 -6.55
N SER A 141 31.91 -42.84 -5.51
CA SER A 141 30.80 -42.52 -4.61
C SER A 141 31.02 -41.24 -3.82
N ARG A 142 32.27 -40.95 -3.43
CA ARG A 142 32.63 -39.72 -2.70
C ARG A 142 32.34 -38.48 -3.53
N TRP A 143 32.71 -38.49 -4.81
CA TRP A 143 32.48 -37.39 -5.74
C TRP A 143 31.01 -37.28 -6.16
N ALA A 144 30.32 -38.40 -6.39
CA ALA A 144 28.89 -38.41 -6.69
C ALA A 144 28.07 -37.81 -5.53
N LEU A 145 28.36 -38.22 -4.29
CA LEU A 145 27.72 -37.66 -3.08
C LEU A 145 28.06 -36.19 -2.86
N LEU A 146 29.30 -35.76 -3.14
CA LEU A 146 29.69 -34.35 -3.06
C LEU A 146 28.90 -33.49 -4.06
N LEU A 147 28.79 -33.92 -5.32
CA LEU A 147 28.01 -33.19 -6.33
C LEU A 147 26.53 -33.12 -5.97
N LEU A 148 25.94 -34.23 -5.48
CA LEU A 148 24.56 -34.25 -5.01
C LEU A 148 24.35 -33.36 -3.77
N ALA A 149 25.33 -33.29 -2.86
CA ALA A 149 25.27 -32.40 -1.70
C ALA A 149 25.34 -30.92 -2.09
N ILE A 150 26.17 -30.55 -3.08
CA ILE A 150 26.18 -29.18 -3.64
C ILE A 150 24.82 -28.88 -4.31
N GLY A 151 24.26 -29.81 -5.06
CA GLY A 151 22.92 -29.67 -5.65
C GLY A 151 21.82 -29.48 -4.60
N ALA A 152 21.85 -30.25 -3.51
CA ALA A 152 20.94 -30.08 -2.39
C ALA A 152 21.10 -28.71 -1.70
N GLY A 153 22.35 -28.24 -1.51
CA GLY A 153 22.65 -26.89 -1.00
C GLY A 153 22.13 -25.78 -1.90
N LEU A 154 22.27 -25.92 -3.22
CA LEU A 154 21.68 -25.02 -4.23
C LEU A 154 20.14 -25.04 -4.21
N GLY A 155 19.51 -26.09 -3.68
CA GLY A 155 18.06 -26.15 -3.44
C GLY A 155 17.58 -25.11 -2.42
N PHE A 156 18.40 -24.77 -1.42
CA PHE A 156 18.11 -23.71 -0.45
C PHE A 156 18.35 -22.28 -0.98
N VAL A 157 18.91 -22.13 -2.18
CA VAL A 157 19.13 -20.84 -2.82
C VAL A 157 17.86 -20.43 -3.59
N PRO A 158 17.26 -19.25 -3.30
CA PRO A 158 16.10 -18.74 -4.02
C PRO A 158 16.32 -18.62 -5.54
N GLU A 159 15.24 -18.73 -6.30
CA GLU A 159 15.28 -18.84 -7.76
C GLU A 159 15.36 -17.47 -8.47
N TYR A 160 15.93 -17.47 -9.67
CA TYR A 160 15.96 -16.35 -10.62
C TYR A 160 16.44 -14.99 -10.07
N ARG A 161 17.74 -14.89 -9.76
CA ARG A 161 18.34 -13.67 -9.18
C ARG A 161 18.54 -12.49 -10.16
N SER A 162 18.08 -12.57 -11.41
CA SER A 162 18.22 -11.44 -12.34
C SER A 162 17.23 -10.34 -11.97
N LYS A 163 17.74 -9.17 -11.58
CA LYS A 163 16.89 -8.02 -11.18
C LYS A 163 15.89 -7.67 -12.27
N ALA A 164 16.29 -7.77 -13.54
CA ALA A 164 15.46 -7.54 -14.71
C ALA A 164 14.27 -8.52 -14.82
N HIS A 165 14.42 -9.80 -14.46
CA HIS A 165 13.30 -10.75 -14.50
C HIS A 165 12.30 -10.46 -13.39
N LEU A 166 12.77 -10.28 -12.15
CA LEU A 166 11.92 -9.90 -11.02
C LEU A 166 11.23 -8.53 -11.21
N GLN A 167 11.88 -7.60 -11.92
CA GLN A 167 11.25 -6.35 -12.35
C GLN A 167 10.19 -6.59 -13.42
N GLY A 168 10.48 -7.39 -14.44
CA GLY A 168 9.54 -7.72 -15.51
C GLY A 168 8.31 -8.51 -15.05
N GLU A 169 8.43 -9.36 -14.02
CA GLU A 169 7.26 -10.00 -13.39
C GLU A 169 6.42 -9.00 -12.59
N LYS A 170 7.06 -8.16 -11.75
CA LYS A 170 6.36 -7.10 -11.02
C LYS A 170 5.67 -6.08 -11.93
N GLU A 171 6.29 -5.71 -13.04
CA GLU A 171 5.67 -4.82 -14.04
C GLU A 171 4.41 -5.45 -14.63
N LYS A 172 4.41 -6.76 -14.94
CA LYS A 172 3.22 -7.48 -15.41
C LYS A 172 2.13 -7.56 -14.34
N GLU A 173 2.49 -7.82 -13.09
CA GLU A 173 1.53 -7.84 -11.97
C GLU A 173 0.90 -6.46 -11.76
N VAL A 174 1.70 -5.39 -11.76
CA VAL A 174 1.23 -4.01 -11.65
C VAL A 174 0.33 -3.63 -12.83
N ILE A 175 0.73 -3.91 -14.08
CA ILE A 175 -0.11 -3.63 -15.27
C ILE A 175 -1.45 -4.37 -15.17
N LYS A 176 -1.45 -5.62 -14.69
CA LYS A 176 -2.66 -6.42 -14.51
C LYS A 176 -3.56 -5.87 -13.39
N GLU A 177 -3.00 -5.47 -12.26
CA GLU A 177 -3.73 -4.82 -11.15
C GLU A 177 -4.36 -3.50 -11.62
N VAL A 178 -3.56 -2.66 -12.28
CA VAL A 178 -3.98 -1.37 -12.85
C VAL A 178 -5.13 -1.57 -13.85
N GLY A 179 -5.00 -2.51 -14.79
CA GLY A 179 -6.05 -2.83 -15.76
C GLY A 179 -7.36 -3.26 -15.12
N ALA A 180 -7.30 -4.15 -14.11
CA ALA A 180 -8.47 -4.60 -13.38
C ALA A 180 -9.15 -3.46 -12.60
N GLN A 181 -8.37 -2.59 -11.96
CA GLN A 181 -8.87 -1.44 -11.20
C GLN A 181 -9.54 -0.40 -12.11
N ILE A 182 -8.96 -0.09 -13.28
CA ILE A 182 -9.59 0.80 -14.28
C ILE A 182 -10.94 0.22 -14.70
N ALA A 183 -10.98 -1.04 -15.15
CA ALA A 183 -12.21 -1.67 -15.61
C ALA A 183 -13.29 -1.71 -14.51
N GLU A 184 -12.91 -2.01 -13.26
CA GLU A 184 -13.85 -2.00 -12.15
C GLU A 184 -14.38 -0.60 -11.81
N LEU A 185 -13.53 0.44 -11.82
CA LEU A 185 -13.95 1.81 -11.55
C LEU A 185 -14.87 2.33 -12.64
N THR A 186 -14.46 2.25 -13.91
CA THR A 186 -15.28 2.66 -15.05
C THR A 186 -16.63 1.94 -15.08
N ARG A 187 -16.66 0.63 -14.77
CA ARG A 187 -17.90 -0.13 -14.64
C ARG A 187 -18.78 0.32 -13.48
N ARG A 188 -18.20 0.65 -12.31
CA ARG A 188 -18.94 1.19 -11.16
C ARG A 188 -19.52 2.57 -11.49
N ASP A 189 -18.80 3.40 -12.23
CA ASP A 189 -19.27 4.72 -12.65
C ASP A 189 -20.42 4.60 -13.66
N LEU A 190 -20.28 3.76 -14.70
CA LEU A 190 -21.34 3.44 -15.66
C LEU A 190 -22.61 2.85 -14.99
N GLN A 191 -22.44 2.05 -13.93
CA GLN A 191 -23.57 1.51 -13.15
C GLN A 191 -24.24 2.55 -12.24
N ARG A 192 -23.47 3.47 -11.65
CA ARG A 192 -23.99 4.56 -10.82
C ARG A 192 -24.71 5.61 -11.65
N ARG A 193 -24.16 5.94 -12.81
CA ARG A 193 -24.69 6.96 -13.73
C ARG A 193 -24.40 6.56 -15.17
N PRO A 194 -25.42 6.12 -15.94
CA PRO A 194 -25.28 6.03 -17.39
C PRO A 194 -25.15 7.46 -17.95
N PRO A 195 -24.13 7.75 -18.78
CA PRO A 195 -24.00 9.06 -19.42
C PRO A 195 -25.17 9.30 -20.37
N ALA A 196 -25.61 10.55 -20.48
CA ALA A 196 -26.72 10.95 -21.35
C ALA A 196 -26.29 11.02 -22.83
N PHE A 197 -25.01 11.21 -23.10
CA PHE A 197 -24.46 11.36 -24.45
C PHE A 197 -23.74 10.09 -24.91
N GLU A 198 -24.20 9.49 -26.02
CA GLU A 198 -23.61 8.26 -26.59
C GLU A 198 -22.09 8.37 -26.91
N PRO A 199 -21.53 9.50 -27.42
CA PRO A 199 -20.07 9.60 -27.61
C PRO A 199 -19.25 9.43 -26.31
N ILE A 200 -19.79 9.90 -25.18
CA ILE A 200 -19.18 9.77 -23.85
C ILE A 200 -19.28 8.33 -23.35
N ARG A 201 -20.39 7.65 -23.68
CA ARG A 201 -20.57 6.23 -23.42
C ARG A 201 -19.59 5.37 -24.20
N GLU A 202 -19.36 5.69 -25.47
CA GLU A 202 -18.36 5.02 -26.31
C GLU A 202 -16.94 5.23 -25.77
N SER A 203 -16.57 6.47 -25.41
CA SER A 203 -15.22 6.72 -24.86
C SER A 203 -15.00 6.02 -23.51
N LEU A 204 -15.97 6.04 -22.59
CA LEU A 204 -15.91 5.25 -21.36
C LEU A 204 -15.87 3.73 -21.63
N ALA A 205 -16.58 3.21 -22.63
CA ALA A 205 -16.49 1.80 -23.02
C ALA A 205 -15.07 1.44 -23.53
N THR A 206 -14.38 2.33 -24.25
CA THR A 206 -12.97 2.10 -24.63
C THR A 206 -12.01 2.10 -23.42
N VAL A 207 -12.36 2.78 -22.33
CA VAL A 207 -11.60 2.71 -21.06
C VAL A 207 -11.79 1.34 -20.37
N GLU A 208 -13.02 0.83 -20.33
CA GLU A 208 -13.31 -0.51 -19.79
C GLU A 208 -12.63 -1.61 -20.63
N GLU A 209 -12.69 -1.51 -21.97
CA GLU A 209 -12.00 -2.44 -22.87
C GLU A 209 -10.48 -2.41 -22.69
N LEU A 210 -9.87 -1.22 -22.58
CA LEU A 210 -8.45 -1.07 -22.28
C LEU A 210 -8.10 -1.71 -20.93
N GLY A 211 -8.89 -1.46 -19.88
CA GLY A 211 -8.69 -2.07 -18.57
C GLY A 211 -8.72 -3.60 -18.64
N HIS A 212 -9.66 -4.16 -19.39
CA HIS A 212 -9.73 -5.60 -19.65
C HIS A 212 -8.57 -6.14 -20.50
N ALA A 213 -8.06 -5.39 -21.46
CA ALA A 213 -6.89 -5.77 -22.26
C ALA A 213 -5.63 -5.84 -21.38
N LEU A 214 -5.38 -4.80 -20.57
CA LEU A 214 -4.28 -4.76 -19.59
C LEU A 214 -4.37 -5.87 -18.54
N ALA A 215 -5.57 -6.23 -18.09
CA ALA A 215 -5.78 -7.28 -17.09
C ALA A 215 -5.58 -8.71 -17.64
N LYS A 216 -5.75 -8.93 -18.95
CA LYS A 216 -5.66 -10.25 -19.60
C LYS A 216 -4.30 -10.50 -20.26
N SER A 217 -3.73 -9.49 -20.89
CA SER A 217 -2.53 -9.62 -21.72
C SER A 217 -1.32 -8.95 -21.06
N PRO A 218 -0.25 -9.68 -20.69
CA PRO A 218 0.96 -9.11 -20.13
C PRO A 218 1.81 -8.43 -21.23
N ILE A 219 1.35 -7.27 -21.70
CA ILE A 219 2.08 -6.39 -22.62
C ILE A 219 3.28 -5.75 -21.92
N THR A 220 4.20 -5.17 -22.69
CA THR A 220 5.33 -4.44 -22.10
C THR A 220 4.87 -3.12 -21.48
N ARG A 221 5.61 -2.65 -20.47
CA ARG A 221 5.38 -1.34 -19.83
C ARG A 221 5.27 -0.18 -20.83
N ASN A 222 6.06 -0.20 -21.91
CA ASN A 222 6.03 0.85 -22.92
C ASN A 222 4.74 0.83 -23.77
N GLU A 223 4.23 -0.36 -24.08
CA GLU A 223 2.95 -0.53 -24.77
C GLU A 223 1.79 -0.10 -23.86
N ALA A 224 1.80 -0.52 -22.59
CA ALA A 224 0.78 -0.12 -21.61
C ALA A 224 0.71 1.40 -21.43
N LEU A 225 1.86 2.08 -21.32
CA LEU A 225 1.90 3.54 -21.21
C LEU A 225 1.44 4.24 -22.50
N LYS A 226 1.74 3.68 -23.68
CA LYS A 226 1.28 4.20 -24.98
C LYS A 226 -0.24 4.08 -25.12
N ASP A 227 -0.80 2.93 -24.77
CA ASP A 227 -2.25 2.69 -24.90
C ASP A 227 -3.02 3.57 -23.91
N LEU A 228 -2.57 3.64 -22.64
CA LEU A 228 -3.10 4.55 -21.63
C LEU A 228 -3.02 6.02 -22.06
N ALA A 229 -1.93 6.46 -22.68
CA ALA A 229 -1.79 7.82 -23.21
C ALA A 229 -2.79 8.07 -24.36
N SER A 230 -2.93 7.13 -25.29
CA SER A 230 -3.83 7.28 -26.45
C SER A 230 -5.31 7.43 -26.04
N VAL A 231 -5.77 6.69 -25.04
CA VAL A 231 -7.14 6.80 -24.50
C VAL A 231 -7.29 8.07 -23.65
N THR A 232 -6.26 8.44 -22.88
CA THR A 232 -6.23 9.72 -22.13
C THR A 232 -6.36 10.92 -23.07
N ASP A 233 -5.69 10.91 -24.22
CA ASP A 233 -5.76 12.02 -25.17
C ASP A 233 -7.08 12.07 -25.95
N ARG A 234 -7.75 10.93 -26.19
CA ARG A 234 -9.14 10.89 -26.68
C ARG A 234 -10.09 11.55 -25.69
N LEU A 235 -10.08 11.12 -24.43
CA LEU A 235 -10.95 11.68 -23.38
C LEU A 235 -10.71 13.18 -23.13
N LYS A 236 -9.46 13.66 -23.26
CA LYS A 236 -9.17 15.10 -23.24
C LYS A 236 -9.80 15.83 -24.44
N ASN A 237 -9.80 15.24 -25.62
CA ASN A 237 -10.44 15.84 -26.79
C ASN A 237 -11.96 15.90 -26.61
N ASP A 238 -12.59 14.81 -26.17
CA ASP A 238 -14.04 14.77 -25.86
C ASP A 238 -14.42 15.84 -24.81
N LEU A 239 -13.62 15.96 -23.74
CA LEU A 239 -13.79 16.99 -22.72
C LEU A 239 -13.58 18.42 -23.26
N ASN A 240 -12.60 18.62 -24.14
CA ASN A 240 -12.39 19.90 -24.81
C ASN A 240 -13.55 20.25 -25.76
N GLU A 241 -14.20 19.27 -26.38
CA GLU A 241 -15.37 19.48 -27.23
C GLU A 241 -16.60 19.86 -26.40
N LEU A 242 -16.82 19.22 -25.24
CA LEU A 242 -17.83 19.67 -24.28
C LEU A 242 -17.54 21.10 -23.78
N GLY A 243 -16.29 21.39 -23.40
CA GLY A 243 -15.85 22.71 -22.96
C GLY A 243 -15.95 23.84 -23.99
N ARG A 244 -16.20 23.53 -25.27
CA ARG A 244 -16.50 24.55 -26.31
C ARG A 244 -17.89 25.15 -26.16
N ASN A 245 -18.85 24.47 -25.51
CA ASN A 245 -20.19 25.04 -25.29
C ASN A 245 -20.11 26.22 -24.30
N PRO A 246 -20.41 27.48 -24.73
CA PRO A 246 -20.32 28.63 -23.85
C PRO A 246 -21.31 28.54 -22.67
N ALA A 247 -22.44 27.85 -22.87
CA ALA A 247 -23.49 27.62 -21.89
C ALA A 247 -23.09 26.81 -20.66
N LEU A 248 -21.94 26.09 -20.70
CA LEU A 248 -21.44 25.33 -19.55
C LEU A 248 -20.53 26.16 -18.63
N LYS A 249 -20.00 27.31 -19.10
CA LYS A 249 -19.08 28.15 -18.33
C LYS A 249 -19.69 28.76 -17.05
N PRO A 250 -20.97 29.17 -17.00
CA PRO A 250 -21.59 29.61 -15.76
C PRO A 250 -21.68 28.49 -14.71
N LEU A 251 -22.01 27.27 -15.17
CA LEU A 251 -22.07 26.06 -14.33
C LEU A 251 -20.69 25.68 -13.79
N GLU A 252 -19.67 25.67 -14.64
CA GLU A 252 -18.28 25.40 -14.25
C GLU A 252 -17.77 26.40 -13.20
N ARG A 253 -18.07 27.70 -13.38
CA ARG A 253 -17.73 28.73 -12.38
C ARG A 253 -18.44 28.49 -11.04
N ALA A 254 -19.70 28.08 -11.06
CA ALA A 254 -20.45 27.80 -9.84
C ALA A 254 -19.96 26.55 -9.12
N ALA A 255 -19.71 25.46 -9.84
CA ALA A 255 -19.10 24.24 -9.31
C ALA A 255 -17.74 24.53 -8.66
N ARG A 256 -16.86 25.24 -9.38
CA ARG A 256 -15.53 25.61 -8.88
C ARG A 256 -15.56 26.58 -7.70
N ASN A 257 -16.57 27.46 -7.62
CA ASN A 257 -16.78 28.32 -6.45
C ASN A 257 -17.33 27.54 -5.24
N ALA A 258 -18.18 26.54 -5.47
CA ALA A 258 -18.67 25.64 -4.42
C ALA A 258 -17.52 24.81 -3.83
N GLU A 259 -16.70 24.16 -4.68
CA GLU A 259 -15.47 23.46 -4.26
C GLU A 259 -14.54 24.36 -3.44
N ARG A 260 -14.25 25.57 -3.95
CA ARG A 260 -13.34 26.52 -3.31
C ARG A 260 -13.86 27.07 -1.98
N THR A 261 -15.16 27.01 -1.73
CA THR A 261 -15.78 27.45 -0.47
C THR A 261 -16.13 26.29 0.47
N GLY A 262 -15.91 25.03 0.06
CA GLY A 262 -16.34 23.85 0.80
C GLY A 262 -17.86 23.73 0.98
N ALA A 263 -18.64 24.51 0.23
CA ALA A 263 -20.09 24.55 0.35
C ALA A 263 -20.72 23.38 -0.40
N ALA A 264 -21.60 22.63 0.27
CA ALA A 264 -22.47 21.66 -0.40
C ALA A 264 -23.32 22.35 -1.49
N THR A 265 -23.74 21.60 -2.50
CA THR A 265 -24.55 22.17 -3.59
C THR A 265 -25.84 22.80 -3.04
N PRO A 266 -26.32 23.90 -3.63
CA PRO A 266 -27.49 24.64 -3.15
C PRO A 266 -28.70 23.75 -2.80
N GLY A 267 -29.02 22.80 -3.68
CA GLY A 267 -30.17 21.90 -3.53
C GLY A 267 -30.00 20.84 -2.44
N GLU A 268 -28.80 20.27 -2.29
CA GLU A 268 -28.52 19.35 -1.17
C GLU A 268 -28.50 20.08 0.16
N LEU A 269 -27.96 21.30 0.19
CA LEU A 269 -27.91 22.11 1.40
C LEU A 269 -29.31 22.52 1.84
N GLN A 270 -30.16 22.96 0.91
CA GLN A 270 -31.56 23.30 1.19
C GLN A 270 -32.33 22.10 1.75
N LYS A 271 -32.15 20.91 1.18
CA LYS A 271 -32.79 19.67 1.68
C LYS A 271 -32.29 19.28 3.07
N LYS A 272 -30.98 19.35 3.34
CA LYS A 272 -30.41 19.11 4.67
C LYS A 272 -30.92 20.11 5.71
N ILE A 273 -31.07 21.38 5.34
CA ILE A 273 -31.66 22.40 6.22
C ILE A 273 -33.15 22.10 6.48
N ASP A 274 -33.94 21.76 5.47
CA ASP A 274 -35.36 21.42 5.62
C ASP A 274 -35.59 20.15 6.47
N GLU A 275 -34.76 19.12 6.31
CA GLU A 275 -34.81 17.89 7.12
C GLU A 275 -34.41 18.17 8.57
N MET A 276 -33.35 18.95 8.78
CA MET A 276 -32.87 19.31 10.12
C MET A 276 -33.83 20.27 10.84
N GLN A 277 -34.45 21.21 10.12
CA GLN A 277 -35.48 22.12 10.64
C GLN A 277 -36.80 21.40 10.93
N LYS A 278 -37.11 20.30 10.22
CA LYS A 278 -38.23 19.40 10.57
C LYS A 278 -37.94 18.58 11.83
N SER A 279 -36.71 18.11 12.03
CA SER A 279 -36.35 17.33 13.23
C SER A 279 -36.22 18.16 14.50
N LEU A 280 -35.84 19.44 14.40
CA LEU A 280 -35.68 20.33 15.56
C LEU A 280 -36.92 21.20 15.87
N GLY A 281 -37.90 21.24 14.97
CA GLY A 281 -39.09 22.07 15.11
C GLY A 281 -38.83 23.56 14.88
N LYS A 282 -39.91 24.31 14.56
CA LYS A 282 -39.81 25.71 14.11
C LYS A 282 -39.29 26.71 15.16
N ASN A 283 -39.27 26.33 16.44
CA ASN A 283 -38.99 27.25 17.55
C ASN A 283 -37.62 27.03 18.23
N ALA A 284 -36.83 26.02 17.83
CA ALA A 284 -35.48 25.78 18.36
C ALA A 284 -34.43 26.84 17.94
N GLY A 285 -34.84 27.91 17.24
CA GLY A 285 -33.97 28.95 16.69
C GLY A 285 -33.73 30.18 17.58
N SER A 286 -34.07 30.15 18.87
CA SER A 286 -33.79 31.26 19.80
C SER A 286 -32.57 30.95 20.69
N PRO A 287 -31.37 31.47 20.37
CA PRO A 287 -30.19 31.28 21.21
C PRO A 287 -30.40 31.89 22.61
N ASP A 288 -31.07 33.04 22.70
CA ASP A 288 -31.41 33.73 23.96
C ASP A 288 -32.23 32.86 24.93
N ALA A 289 -33.08 31.96 24.43
CA ALA A 289 -33.89 31.07 25.25
C ALA A 289 -33.07 29.90 25.81
N MET A 290 -32.21 29.31 24.97
CA MET A 290 -31.27 28.25 25.39
C MET A 290 -30.23 28.79 26.38
N GLU A 291 -29.71 30.00 26.17
CA GLU A 291 -28.74 30.63 27.07
C GLU A 291 -29.36 30.95 28.45
N LYS A 292 -30.62 31.40 28.50
CA LYS A 292 -31.36 31.55 29.77
C LYS A 292 -31.52 30.21 30.50
N MET A 293 -31.95 29.18 29.79
CA MET A 293 -32.15 27.85 30.36
C MET A 293 -30.84 27.22 30.87
N LYS A 294 -29.73 27.43 30.17
CA LYS A 294 -28.37 27.06 30.63
C LYS A 294 -27.98 27.80 31.91
N ASN A 295 -28.26 29.11 31.99
CA ASN A 295 -27.98 29.91 33.18
C ASN A 295 -28.84 29.47 34.39
N GLU A 296 -30.11 29.12 34.18
CA GLU A 296 -31.01 28.62 35.22
C GLU A 296 -30.59 27.22 35.72
N LEU A 297 -30.20 26.31 34.83
CA LEU A 297 -29.62 25.01 35.20
C LEU A 297 -28.30 25.16 35.95
N GLN A 298 -27.43 26.08 35.54
CA GLN A 298 -26.17 26.34 36.23
C GLN A 298 -26.38 27.00 37.60
N GLN A 299 -27.44 27.80 37.78
CA GLN A 299 -27.86 28.28 39.10
C GLN A 299 -28.40 27.14 39.96
N ALA A 300 -29.22 26.24 39.41
CA ALA A 300 -29.71 25.06 40.13
C ALA A 300 -28.56 24.16 40.58
N GLN A 301 -27.56 23.92 39.73
CA GLN A 301 -26.35 23.15 40.06
C GLN A 301 -25.53 23.81 41.18
N LYS A 302 -25.32 25.13 41.13
CA LYS A 302 -24.62 25.88 42.19
C LYS A 302 -25.39 25.87 43.52
N ALA A 303 -26.72 25.98 43.47
CA ALA A 303 -27.58 25.86 44.64
C ALA A 303 -27.57 24.43 45.22
N ALA A 304 -27.47 23.40 44.38
CA ALA A 304 -27.36 22.01 44.80
C ALA A 304 -26.02 21.70 45.48
N ALA A 305 -24.91 22.20 44.92
CA ALA A 305 -23.57 22.06 45.49
C ALA A 305 -23.38 22.79 46.85
N GLY A 306 -24.26 23.75 47.16
CA GLY A 306 -24.23 24.53 48.41
C GLY A 306 -25.19 24.06 49.52
N MET A 307 -25.92 22.95 49.34
CA MET A 307 -26.93 22.53 50.33
C MET A 307 -26.32 21.91 51.61
N PRO A 308 -26.87 22.22 52.81
CA PRO A 308 -26.54 21.51 54.05
C PRO A 308 -27.11 20.07 54.07
N SER A 309 -26.66 19.29 55.06
CA SER A 309 -26.82 17.83 55.11
C SER A 309 -28.26 17.31 55.23
N LYS A 310 -28.43 16.03 54.87
CA LYS A 310 -29.66 15.30 54.50
C LYS A 310 -30.94 15.44 55.34
N ASP A 311 -30.89 15.94 56.57
CA ASP A 311 -31.98 15.77 57.56
C ASP A 311 -32.55 17.07 58.17
N SER A 312 -32.24 18.26 57.62
CA SER A 312 -32.87 19.51 58.10
C SER A 312 -34.21 19.81 57.39
N PRO A 313 -35.22 20.35 58.11
CA PRO A 313 -36.49 20.75 57.49
C PRO A 313 -36.33 21.87 56.46
N GLU A 314 -35.29 22.71 56.63
CA GLU A 314 -34.89 23.75 55.68
C GLU A 314 -34.35 23.14 54.37
N GLY A 315 -33.59 22.04 54.44
CA GLY A 315 -33.10 21.31 53.28
C GLY A 315 -34.22 20.64 52.48
N GLN A 316 -35.25 20.11 53.14
CA GLN A 316 -36.42 19.53 52.47
C GLN A 316 -37.24 20.60 51.72
N ALA A 317 -37.45 21.78 52.32
CA ALA A 317 -38.13 22.89 51.66
C ALA A 317 -37.33 23.40 50.43
N ALA A 318 -36.01 23.49 50.54
CA ALA A 318 -35.14 23.88 49.42
C ALA A 318 -35.19 22.88 48.25
N ARG A 319 -35.22 21.57 48.52
CA ARG A 319 -35.39 20.53 47.49
C ARG A 319 -36.74 20.62 46.77
N GLN A 320 -37.83 20.89 47.49
CA GLN A 320 -39.16 21.05 46.88
C GLN A 320 -39.24 22.28 45.97
N GLN A 321 -38.67 23.41 46.38
CA GLN A 321 -38.59 24.62 45.53
C GLN A 321 -37.72 24.37 44.29
N MET A 322 -36.59 23.69 44.45
CA MET A 322 -35.72 23.32 43.33
C MET A 322 -36.43 22.37 42.34
N ALA A 323 -37.15 21.36 42.84
CA ALA A 323 -37.93 20.46 42.00
C ALA A 323 -39.04 21.19 41.22
N GLN A 324 -39.71 22.18 41.83
CA GLN A 324 -40.71 23.01 41.15
C GLN A 324 -40.09 23.90 40.06
N ASN A 325 -38.96 24.54 40.36
CA ASN A 325 -38.25 25.37 39.38
C ASN A 325 -37.76 24.54 38.18
N LEU A 326 -37.19 23.35 38.43
CA LEU A 326 -36.73 22.44 37.37
C LEU A 326 -37.91 21.84 36.57
N ALA A 327 -39.05 21.54 37.21
CA ALA A 327 -40.25 21.08 36.51
C ALA A 327 -40.84 22.18 35.61
N ASN A 328 -40.86 23.43 36.06
CA ASN A 328 -41.27 24.56 35.21
C ASN A 328 -40.31 24.73 34.01
N LEU A 329 -39.01 24.58 34.23
CA LEU A 329 -37.97 24.64 33.19
C LEU A 329 -38.10 23.47 32.19
N SER A 330 -38.40 22.24 32.65
CA SER A 330 -38.64 21.10 31.77
C SER A 330 -39.93 21.23 30.97
N GLN A 331 -40.98 21.82 31.55
CA GLN A 331 -42.20 22.16 30.82
C GLN A 331 -41.95 23.24 29.76
N GLN A 332 -41.19 24.29 30.09
CA GLN A 332 -40.80 25.33 29.14
C GLN A 332 -39.95 24.77 27.99
N ALA A 333 -39.04 23.83 28.27
CA ALA A 333 -38.28 23.12 27.24
C ALA A 333 -39.23 22.36 26.28
N ARG A 334 -40.17 21.58 26.82
CA ARG A 334 -41.16 20.82 26.04
C ARG A 334 -42.07 21.72 25.20
N GLU A 335 -42.50 22.87 25.74
CA GLU A 335 -43.30 23.88 25.01
C GLU A 335 -42.51 24.52 23.85
N MET A 336 -41.17 24.60 23.95
CA MET A 336 -40.30 24.99 22.85
C MET A 336 -39.95 23.85 21.88
N GLY A 337 -40.47 22.63 22.12
CA GLY A 337 -40.19 21.44 21.32
C GLY A 337 -38.91 20.68 21.69
N MET A 338 -38.26 21.06 22.79
CA MET A 338 -37.04 20.41 23.30
C MET A 338 -37.39 19.37 24.36
N SER A 339 -37.11 18.09 24.09
CA SER A 339 -37.15 17.05 25.12
C SER A 339 -35.78 16.91 25.77
N LEU A 340 -35.68 17.22 27.07
CA LEU A 340 -34.48 16.99 27.89
C LEU A 340 -34.74 15.80 28.83
N PRO A 341 -34.58 14.53 28.36
CA PRO A 341 -34.89 13.35 29.18
C PRO A 341 -34.04 13.28 30.46
N ASP A 342 -32.77 13.68 30.39
CA ASP A 342 -31.87 13.69 31.55
C ASP A 342 -32.28 14.72 32.61
N LEU A 343 -33.00 15.78 32.22
CA LEU A 343 -33.58 16.75 33.15
C LEU A 343 -34.80 16.17 33.89
N ASP A 344 -35.65 15.43 33.17
CA ASP A 344 -36.77 14.71 33.78
C ASP A 344 -36.29 13.62 34.75
N GLU A 345 -35.22 12.90 34.38
CA GLU A 345 -34.57 11.91 35.25
C GLU A 345 -33.88 12.57 36.46
N ALA A 346 -33.27 13.74 36.29
CA ALA A 346 -32.74 14.54 37.40
C ALA A 346 -33.85 14.95 38.39
N ILE A 347 -35.01 15.41 37.91
CA ILE A 347 -36.15 15.78 38.77
C ILE A 347 -36.65 14.56 39.56
N ALA A 348 -36.70 13.38 38.93
CA ALA A 348 -37.05 12.13 39.62
C ALA A 348 -35.99 11.69 40.65
N ALA A 349 -34.70 11.84 40.33
CA ALA A 349 -33.59 11.58 41.26
C ALA A 349 -33.66 12.51 42.50
N LEU A 350 -34.00 13.79 42.30
CA LEU A 350 -34.19 14.76 43.38
C LEU A 350 -35.40 14.41 44.28
N GLN A 351 -36.49 13.91 43.70
CA GLN A 351 -37.67 13.44 44.45
C GLN A 351 -37.44 12.13 45.22
N SER A 352 -36.44 11.35 44.84
CA SER A 352 -36.05 10.07 45.48
C SER A 352 -34.85 10.18 46.42
N ASP A 353 -34.45 11.42 46.78
CA ASP A 353 -33.28 11.74 47.62
C ASP A 353 -31.91 11.25 47.10
N GLN A 354 -31.82 10.99 45.78
CA GLN A 354 -30.60 10.52 45.11
C GLN A 354 -29.76 11.70 44.58
N THR A 355 -29.12 12.43 45.50
CA THR A 355 -28.32 13.64 45.22
C THR A 355 -27.25 13.44 44.13
N ASP A 356 -26.63 12.27 44.08
CA ASP A 356 -25.51 12.00 43.17
C ASP A 356 -26.00 11.77 41.73
N LEU A 357 -27.16 11.11 41.57
CA LEU A 357 -27.82 10.93 40.28
C LEU A 357 -28.49 12.22 39.81
N PHE A 358 -28.98 13.05 40.74
CA PHE A 358 -29.46 14.40 40.44
C PHE A 358 -28.36 15.30 39.86
N MET A 359 -27.18 15.36 40.52
CA MET A 359 -26.04 16.15 40.01
C MET A 359 -25.58 15.63 38.64
N LYS A 360 -25.49 14.32 38.46
CA LYS A 360 -25.13 13.70 37.18
C LYS A 360 -26.16 13.99 36.07
N GLY A 361 -27.46 13.95 36.39
CA GLY A 361 -28.53 14.30 35.45
C GLY A 361 -28.51 15.79 35.07
N LEU A 362 -28.19 16.69 35.99
CA LEU A 362 -27.96 18.11 35.69
C LEU A 362 -26.75 18.34 34.77
N ASP A 363 -25.63 17.65 34.99
CA ASP A 363 -24.46 17.74 34.12
C ASP A 363 -24.74 17.21 32.70
N LEU A 364 -25.46 16.08 32.59
CA LEU A 364 -25.90 15.53 31.31
C LEU A 364 -26.88 16.49 30.59
N ALA A 365 -27.88 17.02 31.31
CA ALA A 365 -28.81 18.01 30.77
C ALA A 365 -28.11 19.30 30.29
N MET A 366 -27.11 19.81 31.01
CA MET A 366 -26.30 20.93 30.54
C MET A 366 -25.49 20.58 29.28
N THR A 367 -24.91 19.38 29.23
CA THR A 367 -24.14 18.90 28.08
C THR A 367 -25.00 18.78 26.83
N ASP A 368 -26.23 18.29 26.96
CA ASP A 368 -27.18 18.17 25.84
C ASP A 368 -27.74 19.52 25.40
N LEU A 369 -27.96 20.45 26.33
CA LEU A 369 -28.32 21.84 26.00
C LEU A 369 -27.16 22.55 25.25
N GLU A 370 -25.91 22.28 25.63
CA GLU A 370 -24.71 22.81 24.93
C GLU A 370 -24.57 22.24 23.51
N LYS A 371 -24.78 20.92 23.31
CA LYS A 371 -24.84 20.31 21.96
C LYS A 371 -25.97 20.91 21.12
N LEU A 372 -27.15 21.12 21.69
CA LEU A 372 -28.29 21.74 21.00
C LEU A 372 -28.00 23.20 20.64
N GLN A 373 -27.31 23.94 21.52
CA GLN A 373 -26.83 25.28 21.26
C GLN A 373 -25.85 25.30 20.09
N GLU A 374 -24.82 24.45 20.10
CA GLU A 374 -23.87 24.30 18.98
C GLU A 374 -24.57 23.92 17.66
N MET A 375 -25.50 22.97 17.69
CA MET A 375 -26.28 22.55 16.52
C MET A 375 -27.17 23.68 15.98
N SER A 376 -27.77 24.48 16.86
CA SER A 376 -28.57 25.67 16.48
C SER A 376 -27.69 26.77 15.86
N GLN A 377 -26.48 27.00 16.39
CA GLN A 377 -25.53 27.97 15.84
C GLN A 377 -24.99 27.50 14.48
N ALA A 378 -24.67 26.21 14.34
CA ALA A 378 -24.31 25.62 13.06
C ALA A 378 -25.44 25.75 12.03
N LEU A 379 -26.69 25.52 12.44
CA LEU A 379 -27.86 25.76 11.60
C LEU A 379 -28.05 27.23 11.22
N GLN A 380 -27.84 28.16 12.15
CA GLN A 380 -27.98 29.58 11.88
C GLN A 380 -26.87 30.08 10.94
N GLN A 381 -25.65 29.56 11.07
CA GLN A 381 -24.57 29.79 10.11
C GLN A 381 -24.90 29.19 8.73
N LEU A 382 -25.45 27.97 8.69
CA LEU A 382 -25.93 27.34 7.46
C LEU A 382 -27.11 28.09 6.83
N GLN A 383 -28.02 28.66 7.61
CA GLN A 383 -29.16 29.44 7.13
C GLN A 383 -28.73 30.83 6.64
N ASN A 384 -27.72 31.44 7.27
CA ASN A 384 -27.06 32.65 6.78
C ASN A 384 -26.21 32.39 5.51
N ALA A 385 -25.71 31.15 5.32
CA ALA A 385 -25.18 30.71 4.04
C ALA A 385 -26.31 30.49 3.02
N ALA A 386 -27.42 29.87 3.42
CA ALA A 386 -28.61 29.65 2.61
C ALA A 386 -29.21 30.97 2.07
N SER A 387 -29.17 32.05 2.86
CA SER A 387 -29.62 33.38 2.43
C SER A 387 -28.72 34.04 1.38
N LYS A 388 -27.56 33.45 1.03
CA LYS A 388 -26.70 33.88 -0.09
C LYS A 388 -27.05 33.18 -1.40
N PHE A 389 -27.91 32.16 -1.38
CA PHE A 389 -28.42 31.54 -2.60
C PHE A 389 -29.61 32.36 -3.15
N GLY A 390 -29.80 32.34 -4.47
CA GLY A 390 -30.69 33.27 -5.14
C GLY A 390 -32.15 33.04 -4.77
N LYS A 391 -32.86 34.09 -4.36
CA LYS A 391 -34.30 33.97 -4.06
C LYS A 391 -35.14 33.90 -5.33
N ASP A 392 -34.70 34.61 -6.36
CA ASP A 392 -35.37 34.71 -7.66
C ASP A 392 -34.65 33.85 -8.70
N LEU A 393 -35.39 33.38 -9.72
CA LEU A 393 -34.86 32.63 -10.86
C LEU A 393 -33.64 33.33 -11.52
N ALA A 394 -33.69 34.66 -11.61
CA ALA A 394 -32.60 35.48 -12.15
C ALA A 394 -31.30 35.37 -11.33
N GLU A 395 -31.40 35.38 -9.99
CA GLU A 395 -30.24 35.22 -9.11
C GLU A 395 -29.72 33.78 -9.11
N GLN A 396 -30.62 32.79 -9.18
CA GLN A 396 -30.25 31.38 -9.26
C GLN A 396 -29.43 31.11 -10.54
N LEU A 397 -29.91 31.58 -11.69
CA LEU A 397 -29.19 31.45 -12.97
C LEU A 397 -27.87 32.25 -12.97
N LYS A 398 -27.86 33.47 -12.42
CA LYS A 398 -26.63 34.29 -12.30
C LYS A 398 -25.57 33.65 -11.41
N ASN A 399 -25.98 32.92 -10.38
CA ASN A 399 -25.09 32.20 -9.46
C ASN A 399 -24.77 30.76 -9.92
N GLY A 400 -25.22 30.33 -11.11
CA GLY A 400 -25.01 28.98 -11.65
C GLY A 400 -25.76 27.85 -10.92
N GLN A 401 -26.82 28.19 -10.19
CA GLN A 401 -27.63 27.30 -9.36
C GLN A 401 -28.70 26.60 -10.21
N ALA A 402 -28.29 25.97 -11.30
CA ALA A 402 -29.19 25.42 -12.31
C ALA A 402 -30.17 24.37 -11.75
N GLU A 403 -29.77 23.53 -10.79
CA GLU A 403 -30.70 22.58 -10.14
C GLU A 403 -31.87 23.29 -9.44
N LEU A 404 -31.61 24.40 -8.74
CA LEU A 404 -32.67 25.22 -8.13
C LEU A 404 -33.48 25.97 -9.18
N ALA A 405 -32.84 26.47 -10.24
CA ALA A 405 -33.51 27.13 -11.35
C ALA A 405 -34.46 26.18 -12.11
N GLN A 406 -34.12 24.89 -12.22
CA GLN A 406 -35.03 23.89 -12.77
C GLN A 406 -36.25 23.70 -11.87
N GLU A 407 -36.05 23.56 -10.55
CA GLU A 407 -37.15 23.36 -9.60
C GLU A 407 -38.07 24.60 -9.52
N THR A 408 -37.54 25.83 -9.63
CA THR A 408 -38.34 27.06 -9.70
C THR A 408 -39.10 27.18 -11.02
N LEU A 409 -38.49 26.82 -12.17
CA LEU A 409 -39.19 26.72 -13.45
C LEU A 409 -40.33 25.69 -13.42
N GLU A 410 -40.11 24.50 -12.85
CA GLU A 410 -41.16 23.49 -12.71
C GLU A 410 -42.33 23.98 -11.83
N LYS A 411 -42.04 24.67 -10.72
CA LYS A 411 -43.06 25.32 -9.87
C LYS A 411 -43.83 26.40 -10.63
N MET A 412 -43.15 27.24 -11.41
CA MET A 412 -43.78 28.26 -12.27
C MET A 412 -44.69 27.62 -13.33
N ILE A 413 -44.26 26.52 -13.96
CA ILE A 413 -45.08 25.77 -14.95
C ILE A 413 -46.33 25.18 -14.28
N GLN A 414 -46.22 24.66 -13.05
CA GLN A 414 -47.38 24.14 -12.30
C GLN A 414 -48.36 25.26 -11.91
N GLN A 415 -47.85 26.42 -11.47
CA GLN A 415 -48.65 27.60 -11.17
C GLN A 415 -49.37 28.14 -12.42
N LEU A 416 -48.70 28.19 -13.58
CA LEU A 416 -49.31 28.61 -14.85
C LEU A 416 -50.37 27.62 -15.38
N LYS A 417 -50.26 26.34 -15.05
CA LYS A 417 -51.26 25.30 -15.38
C LYS A 417 -52.49 25.34 -14.46
N THR A 418 -52.40 25.95 -13.26
CA THR A 418 -53.56 26.11 -12.36
C THR A 418 -54.40 27.33 -12.77
N ALA A 419 -55.70 27.11 -13.00
CA ALA A 419 -56.55 28.06 -13.73
C ALA A 419 -56.84 29.41 -13.00
N ASN A 420 -56.63 29.49 -11.69
CA ASN A 420 -56.99 30.64 -10.84
C ASN A 420 -55.78 31.44 -10.32
N LEU A 421 -54.91 31.90 -11.22
CA LEU A 421 -53.90 32.92 -10.89
C LEU A 421 -54.53 34.31 -10.76
N THR A 422 -54.22 35.04 -9.67
CA THR A 422 -54.59 36.45 -9.57
C THR A 422 -53.76 37.29 -10.56
N PRO A 423 -54.26 38.43 -11.07
CA PRO A 423 -53.51 39.27 -11.99
C PRO A 423 -52.17 39.76 -11.41
N GLU A 424 -52.11 39.97 -10.09
CA GLU A 424 -50.89 40.34 -9.36
C GLU A 424 -49.83 39.22 -9.34
N GLN A 425 -50.25 37.96 -9.15
CA GLN A 425 -49.34 36.81 -9.20
C GLN A 425 -48.76 36.63 -10.60
N LEU A 426 -49.58 36.84 -11.64
CA LEU A 426 -49.13 36.74 -13.03
C LEU A 426 -48.16 37.88 -13.40
N GLN A 427 -48.34 39.09 -12.87
CA GLN A 427 -47.38 40.19 -13.02
C GLN A 427 -46.04 39.90 -12.34
N LYS A 428 -46.02 39.33 -11.13
CA LYS A 428 -44.77 38.93 -10.47
C LYS A 428 -44.01 37.86 -11.25
N LEU A 429 -44.73 36.85 -11.74
CA LEU A 429 -44.17 35.77 -12.56
C LEU A 429 -43.59 36.30 -13.89
N MET A 430 -44.26 37.27 -14.52
CA MET A 430 -43.70 38.00 -15.67
C MET A 430 -42.42 38.78 -15.31
N GLU A 431 -42.38 39.45 -14.17
CA GLU A 431 -41.25 40.28 -13.74
C GLU A 431 -40.04 39.42 -13.38
N GLU A 432 -40.24 38.30 -12.69
CA GLU A 432 -39.19 37.30 -12.38
C GLU A 432 -38.62 36.65 -13.65
N VAL A 433 -39.48 36.21 -14.57
CA VAL A 433 -39.02 35.62 -15.86
C VAL A 433 -38.34 36.68 -16.73
N ALA A 434 -38.84 37.92 -16.76
CA ALA A 434 -38.19 39.01 -17.50
C ALA A 434 -36.80 39.36 -16.94
N LYS A 435 -36.64 39.42 -15.60
CA LYS A 435 -35.34 39.60 -14.94
C LYS A 435 -34.40 38.40 -15.17
N ALA A 436 -34.95 37.21 -15.39
CA ALA A 436 -34.19 35.99 -15.64
C ALA A 436 -33.66 35.89 -17.08
N VAL A 437 -34.22 36.61 -18.07
CA VAL A 437 -33.74 36.56 -19.48
C VAL A 437 -32.28 36.97 -19.60
N ASP A 438 -31.85 38.05 -18.93
CA ASP A 438 -30.47 38.55 -19.04
C ASP A 438 -29.45 37.52 -18.50
N PRO A 439 -29.57 36.98 -17.26
CA PRO A 439 -28.72 35.87 -16.81
C PRO A 439 -28.85 34.58 -17.63
N ALA A 440 -30.04 34.28 -18.15
CA ALA A 440 -30.29 33.09 -18.95
C ALA A 440 -29.62 33.13 -20.33
N SER A 441 -29.32 34.31 -20.85
CA SER A 441 -28.61 34.48 -22.12
C SER A 441 -27.21 33.82 -22.12
N GLU A 442 -26.55 33.74 -20.96
CA GLU A 442 -25.27 33.03 -20.82
C GLU A 442 -25.40 31.51 -21.05
N TYR A 443 -26.62 30.95 -20.97
CA TYR A 443 -26.94 29.54 -21.19
C TYR A 443 -27.45 29.26 -22.62
N GLY A 444 -27.36 30.24 -23.54
CA GLY A 444 -27.76 30.09 -24.94
C GLY A 444 -29.28 29.92 -25.10
N LYS A 445 -29.72 28.76 -25.58
CA LYS A 445 -31.13 28.46 -25.89
C LYS A 445 -32.09 28.65 -24.72
N VAL A 446 -31.62 28.47 -23.48
CA VAL A 446 -32.44 28.73 -22.28
C VAL A 446 -32.89 30.19 -22.24
N GLY A 447 -31.99 31.13 -22.58
CA GLY A 447 -32.32 32.56 -22.70
C GLY A 447 -33.33 32.87 -23.81
N GLU A 448 -33.23 32.18 -24.95
CA GLU A 448 -34.19 32.30 -26.06
C GLU A 448 -35.59 31.80 -25.62
N CYS A 449 -35.67 30.62 -25.01
CA CYS A 449 -36.91 30.03 -24.52
C CYS A 449 -37.57 30.87 -23.41
N LEU A 450 -36.79 31.46 -22.49
CA LEU A 450 -37.31 32.37 -21.47
C LEU A 450 -37.76 33.73 -22.05
N ASN A 451 -37.08 34.23 -23.08
CA ASN A 451 -37.50 35.45 -23.78
C ASN A 451 -38.84 35.22 -24.52
N ASP A 452 -39.01 34.08 -25.17
CA ASP A 452 -40.26 33.73 -25.85
C ASP A 452 -41.39 33.42 -24.85
N ALA A 453 -41.09 32.79 -23.72
CA ALA A 453 -42.04 32.69 -22.60
C ALA A 453 -42.48 34.09 -22.10
N ALA A 454 -41.54 35.03 -21.93
CA ALA A 454 -41.86 36.40 -21.50
C ALA A 454 -42.73 37.14 -22.53
N LYS A 455 -42.51 36.95 -23.84
CA LYS A 455 -43.37 37.50 -24.91
C LYS A 455 -44.76 36.88 -24.91
N GLN A 456 -44.86 35.56 -24.82
CA GLN A 456 -46.14 34.84 -24.86
C GLN A 456 -46.98 35.11 -23.61
N MET A 457 -46.36 35.27 -22.44
CA MET A 457 -47.06 35.79 -21.25
C MET A 457 -47.59 37.21 -21.52
N LYS A 458 -46.79 38.13 -22.09
CA LYS A 458 -47.22 39.50 -22.41
C LYS A 458 -48.35 39.55 -23.44
N ALA A 459 -48.43 38.57 -24.34
CA ALA A 459 -49.54 38.39 -25.28
C ALA A 459 -50.80 37.77 -24.64
N GLY A 460 -50.74 37.32 -23.38
CA GLY A 460 -51.84 36.64 -22.69
C GLY A 460 -51.93 35.13 -22.96
N GLU A 461 -51.03 34.57 -23.76
CA GLU A 461 -51.03 33.15 -24.15
C GLU A 461 -50.41 32.26 -23.06
N LYS A 462 -51.14 32.08 -21.96
CA LYS A 462 -50.80 31.15 -20.85
C LYS A 462 -50.32 29.75 -21.33
N PRO A 463 -50.99 29.05 -22.26
CA PRO A 463 -50.57 27.71 -22.68
C PRO A 463 -49.34 27.70 -23.59
N GLY A 464 -49.04 28.82 -24.27
CA GLY A 464 -47.77 28.99 -25.00
C GLY A 464 -46.62 29.17 -24.02
N ALA A 465 -46.74 30.15 -23.13
CA ALA A 465 -45.73 30.45 -22.11
C ALA A 465 -45.34 29.22 -21.27
N ALA A 466 -46.32 28.39 -20.89
CA ALA A 466 -46.07 27.15 -20.16
C ALA A 466 -45.31 26.08 -20.96
N LYS A 467 -45.31 26.14 -22.30
CA LYS A 467 -44.46 25.30 -23.16
C LYS A 467 -43.04 25.88 -23.25
N SER A 468 -42.88 27.16 -23.56
CA SER A 468 -41.55 27.76 -23.65
C SER A 468 -40.77 27.74 -22.33
N LEU A 469 -41.46 27.78 -21.17
CA LEU A 469 -40.84 27.50 -19.86
C LEU A 469 -40.45 26.03 -19.68
N ALA A 470 -41.24 25.08 -20.20
CA ALA A 470 -40.90 23.67 -20.18
C ALA A 470 -39.68 23.36 -21.08
N ASP A 471 -39.65 23.93 -22.30
CA ASP A 471 -38.52 23.84 -23.22
C ASP A 471 -37.24 24.42 -22.58
N ALA A 472 -37.35 25.57 -21.90
CA ALA A 472 -36.26 26.16 -21.11
C ALA A 472 -35.77 25.23 -19.99
N SER A 473 -36.69 24.58 -19.25
CA SER A 473 -36.32 23.62 -18.21
C SER A 473 -35.66 22.35 -18.76
N GLU A 474 -36.06 21.89 -19.94
CA GLU A 474 -35.49 20.71 -20.60
C GLU A 474 -34.08 20.98 -21.15
N GLU A 475 -33.86 22.12 -21.83
CA GLU A 475 -32.51 22.49 -22.29
C GLU A 475 -31.57 22.77 -21.10
N LEU A 476 -32.06 23.37 -20.01
CA LEU A 476 -31.28 23.55 -18.79
C LEU A 476 -30.92 22.19 -18.14
N LYS A 477 -31.85 21.24 -18.12
CA LYS A 477 -31.58 19.87 -17.68
C LYS A 477 -30.54 19.16 -18.55
N LYS A 478 -30.59 19.32 -19.88
CA LYS A 478 -29.56 18.79 -20.80
C LYS A 478 -28.17 19.40 -20.53
N LEU A 479 -28.10 20.69 -20.19
CA LEU A 479 -26.83 21.34 -19.79
C LEU A 479 -26.31 20.81 -18.46
N LEU A 480 -27.18 20.53 -17.48
CA LEU A 480 -26.81 19.84 -16.24
C LEU A 480 -26.30 18.41 -16.52
N GLU A 481 -26.97 17.66 -17.40
CA GLU A 481 -26.51 16.32 -17.81
C GLU A 481 -25.14 16.39 -18.51
N GLN A 482 -24.91 17.33 -19.43
CA GLN A 482 -23.59 17.58 -20.04
C GLN A 482 -22.49 17.91 -19.01
N MET A 483 -22.79 18.75 -18.02
CA MET A 483 -21.82 19.11 -16.98
C MET A 483 -21.47 17.91 -16.10
N ASN A 484 -22.46 17.07 -15.77
CA ASN A 484 -22.24 15.86 -14.98
C ASN A 484 -21.44 14.79 -15.75
N ASP A 485 -21.74 14.59 -17.03
CA ASP A 485 -20.98 13.68 -17.89
C ASP A 485 -19.53 14.18 -18.07
N ALA A 486 -19.32 15.50 -18.16
CA ALA A 486 -17.97 16.10 -18.16
C ALA A 486 -17.22 15.87 -16.82
N ALA A 487 -17.92 15.90 -15.68
CA ALA A 487 -17.33 15.56 -14.38
C ALA A 487 -16.95 14.06 -14.29
N GLN A 488 -17.78 13.17 -14.84
CA GLN A 488 -17.47 11.74 -14.95
C GLN A 488 -16.25 11.49 -15.86
N LEU A 489 -16.13 12.21 -16.98
CA LEU A 489 -14.94 12.19 -17.83
C LEU A 489 -13.70 12.68 -17.07
N MET A 490 -13.79 13.75 -16.27
CA MET A 490 -12.67 14.21 -15.44
C MET A 490 -12.22 13.16 -14.41
N ALA A 491 -13.14 12.46 -13.74
CA ALA A 491 -12.81 11.36 -12.84
C ALA A 491 -12.12 10.21 -13.58
N SER A 492 -12.61 9.83 -14.77
CA SER A 492 -11.98 8.79 -15.60
C SER A 492 -10.56 9.17 -16.06
N LEU A 493 -10.34 10.44 -16.38
CA LEU A 493 -9.02 11.00 -16.72
C LEU A 493 -8.07 10.98 -15.52
N GLU A 494 -8.55 11.24 -14.30
CA GLU A 494 -7.75 11.12 -13.09
C GLU A 494 -7.35 9.65 -12.84
N HIS A 495 -8.28 8.71 -13.03
CA HIS A 495 -8.00 7.27 -12.93
C HIS A 495 -6.97 6.81 -13.98
N LEU A 496 -7.05 7.28 -15.23
CA LEU A 496 -6.04 6.98 -16.25
C LEU A 496 -4.69 7.64 -15.99
N LYS A 497 -4.67 8.87 -15.44
CA LYS A 497 -3.42 9.51 -15.00
C LYS A 497 -2.77 8.73 -13.85
N ARG A 498 -3.58 8.24 -12.90
CA ARG A 498 -3.15 7.34 -11.82
C ARG A 498 -2.61 6.01 -12.37
N ALA A 499 -3.24 5.44 -13.40
CA ALA A 499 -2.74 4.27 -14.11
C ALA A 499 -1.35 4.50 -14.72
N GLN A 500 -1.17 5.62 -15.43
CA GLN A 500 0.11 6.00 -16.02
C GLN A 500 1.21 6.17 -14.96
N MET A 501 0.88 6.74 -13.80
CA MET A 501 1.83 6.84 -12.67
C MET A 501 2.14 5.47 -12.05
N ALA A 502 1.16 4.61 -11.84
CA ALA A 502 1.35 3.26 -11.30
C ALA A 502 2.24 2.39 -12.20
N VAL A 503 1.92 2.31 -13.50
CA VAL A 503 2.73 1.59 -14.50
C VAL A 503 4.09 2.27 -14.70
N GLY A 504 4.14 3.60 -14.69
CA GLY A 504 5.35 4.41 -14.81
C GLY A 504 6.31 4.29 -13.62
N ASN A 505 5.81 3.99 -12.42
CA ASN A 505 6.64 3.81 -11.23
C ASN A 505 6.82 2.35 -10.81
N CYS A 506 6.17 1.39 -11.50
CA CYS A 506 6.05 -0.01 -11.08
C CYS A 506 5.52 -0.11 -9.63
N GLN A 507 4.45 0.62 -9.37
CA GLN A 507 3.78 0.77 -8.07
C GLN A 507 2.35 0.22 -8.13
N SER A 508 1.87 -0.39 -7.05
CA SER A 508 0.49 -0.89 -6.98
C SER A 508 -0.53 0.25 -7.09
N TRP A 509 -1.73 -0.06 -7.55
CA TRP A 509 -2.78 0.94 -7.75
C TRP A 509 -3.08 1.72 -6.46
N GLY A 510 -3.10 1.01 -5.33
CA GLY A 510 -3.31 1.58 -4.00
C GLY A 510 -2.24 2.60 -3.59
N SER A 511 -0.98 2.38 -3.97
CA SER A 511 0.12 3.33 -3.66
C SER A 511 0.10 4.63 -4.47
N CYS A 512 -0.75 4.72 -5.50
CA CYS A 512 -0.97 5.93 -6.29
C CYS A 512 -2.29 6.66 -5.91
N SER A 513 -2.87 6.35 -4.74
CA SER A 513 -4.06 7.07 -4.25
C SER A 513 -3.68 8.43 -3.71
N SER A 514 -3.92 9.45 -4.54
CA SER A 514 -3.34 10.80 -4.42
C SER A 514 -1.81 10.80 -4.58
N PRO A 515 -1.20 11.95 -4.92
CA PRO A 515 0.07 12.31 -4.31
C PRO A 515 -0.19 12.60 -2.82
N GLY A 516 -0.60 11.57 -2.08
CA GLY A 516 -0.40 11.57 -0.64
C GLY A 516 1.09 11.79 -0.44
N VAL A 517 1.43 12.76 0.41
CA VAL A 517 2.80 13.08 0.84
C VAL A 517 3.60 11.78 0.85
N GLY A 518 4.64 11.73 0.02
CA GLY A 518 5.39 10.48 -0.17
C GLY A 518 5.81 9.92 1.18
N LYS A 519 6.13 8.62 1.23
CA LYS A 519 6.86 8.07 2.37
C LYS A 519 8.30 8.63 2.34
N GLY A 520 8.43 9.91 2.70
CA GLY A 520 9.65 10.52 3.18
C GLY A 520 10.09 9.83 4.47
N GLY A 521 11.20 10.30 5.02
CA GLY A 521 11.91 9.65 6.12
C GLY A 521 11.00 9.11 7.22
N LYS A 522 11.41 7.98 7.80
CA LYS A 522 10.71 7.46 8.99
C LYS A 522 10.72 8.59 10.03
N PRO A 523 9.56 8.97 10.62
CA PRO A 523 9.57 9.97 11.67
C PRO A 523 10.49 9.48 12.79
N GLY A 524 11.33 10.38 13.29
CA GLY A 524 12.28 10.07 14.36
C GLY A 524 11.58 9.39 15.53
N ALA A 525 12.12 8.27 16.01
CA ALA A 525 11.49 7.39 16.99
C ALA A 525 11.47 7.93 18.44
N GLY A 526 11.49 9.25 18.61
CA GLY A 526 11.39 9.94 19.89
C GLY A 526 12.12 11.29 19.94
N VAL A 527 12.08 11.91 21.12
CA VAL A 527 12.79 13.15 21.45
C VAL A 527 14.28 13.00 21.12
N GLY A 528 14.88 14.00 20.45
CA GLY A 528 16.30 13.96 20.05
C GLY A 528 16.60 13.19 18.76
N THR A 529 15.61 12.60 18.08
CA THR A 529 15.79 11.99 16.74
C THR A 529 15.09 12.80 15.66
N TRP A 530 15.85 13.25 14.66
CA TRP A 530 15.30 13.90 13.46
C TRP A 530 14.68 12.84 12.53
N ALA A 531 13.74 13.25 11.67
CA ALA A 531 13.26 12.41 10.57
C ALA A 531 14.25 12.44 9.39
N ASP A 532 14.35 11.37 8.58
CA ASP A 532 15.26 11.37 7.42
C ASP A 532 14.83 12.46 6.40
N GLU A 533 15.75 13.36 6.02
CA GLU A 533 15.40 14.58 5.26
C GLU A 533 15.36 14.42 3.74
N THR A 534 15.54 13.21 3.20
CA THR A 534 15.48 12.97 1.76
C THR A 534 14.05 12.99 1.22
N GLY A 535 13.68 14.09 0.56
CA GLY A 535 12.49 14.15 -0.32
C GLY A 535 11.46 15.25 -0.05
N TRP A 536 11.73 16.22 0.83
CA TRP A 536 10.77 17.29 1.15
C TRP A 536 10.68 18.37 0.05
N ILE A 537 9.65 18.29 -0.80
CA ILE A 537 9.29 19.34 -1.78
C ILE A 537 8.03 20.12 -1.32
N GLN A 538 7.30 19.62 -0.32
CA GLN A 538 6.12 20.29 0.22
C GLN A 538 5.99 20.04 1.73
N ILE A 539 5.92 21.13 2.51
CA ILE A 539 5.65 21.08 3.95
C ILE A 539 4.13 20.94 4.11
N PRO A 540 3.61 19.92 4.82
CA PRO A 540 2.18 19.82 5.09
C PRO A 540 1.76 20.87 6.13
N GLU A 541 0.62 21.54 5.90
CA GLU A 541 -0.07 22.30 6.95
C GLU A 541 -0.67 21.32 7.97
N SER A 542 0.12 20.92 8.97
CA SER A 542 -0.38 20.23 10.16
C SER A 542 -0.03 21.03 11.41
N SER A 543 -1.00 21.76 11.94
CA SER A 543 -0.89 22.64 13.12
C SER A 543 -0.87 21.89 14.47
N ALA A 544 -0.78 20.57 14.47
CA ALA A 544 -0.70 19.74 15.67
C ALA A 544 0.75 19.28 15.92
N GLY A 545 1.56 20.15 16.53
CA GLY A 545 2.87 19.76 17.03
C GLY A 545 2.73 18.68 18.11
N TRP A 546 3.38 17.52 17.92
CA TRP A 546 3.43 16.48 18.95
C TRP A 546 4.36 16.92 20.08
N ASP A 547 3.77 17.42 21.16
CA ASP A 547 4.50 17.76 22.37
C ASP A 547 4.97 16.50 23.10
N ASN A 548 6.27 16.21 22.97
CA ASN A 548 6.93 15.08 23.62
C ASN A 548 7.74 15.51 24.87
N SER A 549 7.50 16.70 25.42
CA SER A 549 8.27 17.28 26.54
C SER A 549 8.24 16.46 27.84
N GLY A 550 7.29 15.52 27.99
CA GLY A 550 7.17 14.64 29.16
C GLY A 550 7.94 13.30 29.09
N LEU A 551 8.59 12.97 27.97
CA LEU A 551 9.25 11.67 27.76
C LEU A 551 10.77 11.74 27.93
N ASN A 552 11.27 11.31 29.10
CA ASN A 552 12.70 11.18 29.36
C ASN A 552 13.18 9.74 29.09
N ARG A 553 14.20 9.55 28.24
CA ARG A 553 14.86 8.25 27.99
C ARG A 553 16.33 8.33 28.42
N PRO A 554 16.78 7.54 29.41
CA PRO A 554 18.17 7.60 29.88
C PRO A 554 19.19 6.94 28.93
N ASP A 555 18.71 6.23 27.90
CA ASP A 555 19.54 5.41 27.01
C ASP A 555 20.03 6.17 25.76
N THR A 556 19.69 7.46 25.60
CA THR A 556 19.99 8.23 24.37
C THR A 556 20.03 9.73 24.66
N ASP A 557 21.13 10.39 24.31
CA ASP A 557 21.29 11.84 24.48
C ASP A 557 20.39 12.65 23.53
N SER A 558 19.90 13.79 24.01
CA SER A 558 19.05 14.71 23.24
C SER A 558 19.88 15.51 22.23
N ARG A 559 19.71 15.25 20.93
CA ARG A 559 20.42 16.01 19.88
C ARG A 559 19.96 17.46 19.79
N GLY A 560 20.93 18.37 19.68
CA GLY A 560 20.68 19.80 19.51
C GLY A 560 20.42 20.23 18.05
N HIS A 561 19.81 21.40 17.85
CA HIS A 561 19.59 21.98 16.51
C HIS A 561 20.88 22.19 15.69
N THR A 562 22.04 22.22 16.34
CA THR A 562 23.37 22.41 15.73
C THR A 562 24.02 21.12 15.22
N GLU A 563 23.45 19.94 15.52
CA GLU A 563 24.02 18.62 15.19
C GLU A 563 23.41 17.99 13.92
N ARG A 564 22.74 18.81 13.11
CA ARG A 564 22.22 18.40 11.80
C ARG A 564 23.38 18.25 10.82
N GLU A 565 23.52 17.05 10.24
CA GLU A 565 24.44 16.83 9.12
C GLU A 565 24.00 17.68 7.91
N LEU A 566 24.77 18.73 7.65
CA LEU A 566 24.62 19.59 6.47
C LEU A 566 25.33 18.92 5.29
N ASP A 567 24.68 17.92 4.68
CA ASP A 567 25.06 17.47 3.34
C ASP A 567 24.76 18.61 2.36
N LEU A 568 25.82 19.32 1.94
CA LEU A 568 25.71 20.32 0.88
C LEU A 568 25.36 19.60 -0.43
N PRO A 569 24.38 20.09 -1.21
CA PRO A 569 24.07 19.48 -2.50
C PRO A 569 25.27 19.55 -3.44
N ASP A 570 25.52 18.44 -4.14
CA ASP A 570 26.70 18.11 -4.98
C ASP A 570 26.94 19.08 -6.16
N THR A 571 26.08 20.09 -6.33
CA THR A 571 26.11 21.11 -7.39
C THR A 571 26.74 22.44 -6.96
N LEU A 572 27.15 22.59 -5.69
CA LEU A 572 27.82 23.80 -5.18
C LEU A 572 29.34 23.64 -5.10
N THR A 573 30.06 23.97 -6.17
CA THR A 573 31.52 24.07 -6.14
C THR A 573 31.98 25.30 -5.34
N PRO A 574 32.79 25.15 -4.28
CA PRO A 574 33.18 26.28 -3.43
C PRO A 574 34.24 27.16 -4.10
N THR A 575 33.82 28.29 -4.65
CA THR A 575 34.69 29.33 -5.22
C THR A 575 35.40 30.16 -4.14
N LYS A 576 36.40 29.58 -3.48
CA LYS A 576 37.36 30.32 -2.64
C LYS A 576 38.79 30.19 -3.16
N VAL A 577 39.28 31.26 -3.77
CA VAL A 577 40.70 31.42 -4.11
C VAL A 577 41.50 31.58 -2.81
N ARG A 578 42.44 30.66 -2.53
CA ARG A 578 43.39 30.83 -1.43
C ARG A 578 44.46 31.86 -1.80
N GLY A 579 44.31 33.10 -1.32
CA GLY A 579 45.41 34.06 -1.32
C GLY A 579 46.50 33.62 -0.34
N GLN A 580 47.76 33.62 -0.78
CA GLN A 580 48.90 33.45 0.12
C GLN A 580 49.12 34.74 0.92
N ILE A 581 48.91 34.69 2.23
CA ILE A 581 49.27 35.78 3.15
C ILE A 581 50.71 35.56 3.59
N SER A 582 51.58 36.53 3.33
CA SER A 582 53.00 36.48 3.69
C SER A 582 53.19 36.61 5.22
N PRO A 583 54.10 35.85 5.85
CA PRO A 583 54.26 35.87 7.30
C PRO A 583 55.11 37.08 7.76
N GLY A 584 54.46 38.14 8.24
CA GLY A 584 55.18 39.25 8.88
C GLY A 584 54.33 40.46 9.27
N GLY A 585 53.99 40.58 10.56
CA GLY A 585 53.50 41.82 11.18
C GLY A 585 52.04 41.75 11.70
N PRO A 586 51.79 42.11 12.97
CA PRO A 586 50.44 42.12 13.54
C PRO A 586 49.67 43.40 13.20
N MET A 587 48.34 43.32 13.12
CA MET A 587 47.46 44.50 13.12
C MET A 587 46.27 44.31 14.09
N PRO A 588 45.70 45.43 14.61
CA PRO A 588 45.19 45.45 15.98
C PRO A 588 43.67 45.26 16.09
N SER A 589 43.22 44.98 17.31
CA SER A 589 41.82 44.81 17.67
C SER A 589 41.03 46.12 17.69
N ILE A 590 39.78 46.08 17.22
CA ILE A 590 38.70 46.99 17.65
C ILE A 590 37.42 46.20 17.95
N THR A 591 36.84 46.49 19.10
CA THR A 591 35.54 46.03 19.63
C THR A 591 34.70 47.25 20.01
N LEU A 592 33.36 47.24 20.05
CA LEU A 592 32.33 46.23 19.75
C LEU A 592 31.04 47.00 19.38
N LYS A 593 30.04 46.39 18.72
CA LYS A 593 28.77 46.01 19.37
C LYS A 593 27.81 45.25 18.43
N GLY A 594 27.30 44.12 18.93
CA GLY A 594 26.10 43.43 18.42
C GLY A 594 26.35 42.40 17.31
N VAL A 595 26.16 41.09 17.49
CA VAL A 595 25.84 40.34 18.73
C VAL A 595 26.67 39.04 18.73
N SER A 596 27.08 38.58 19.91
CA SER A 596 27.86 37.36 20.10
C SER A 596 26.94 36.17 20.42
N ILE A 597 27.31 34.97 19.97
CA ILE A 597 27.23 33.79 20.82
C ILE A 597 28.61 33.15 20.88
N LYS A 598 29.18 33.07 22.08
CA LYS A 598 30.40 32.29 22.36
C LYS A 598 30.00 30.83 22.56
N GLY A 599 30.56 29.93 21.76
CA GLY A 599 30.72 28.54 22.19
C GLY A 599 31.86 28.49 23.20
N SER A 600 31.56 28.65 24.50
CA SER A 600 32.51 28.29 25.54
C SER A 600 32.64 26.77 25.55
N SER A 601 33.77 26.24 25.07
CA SER A 601 34.12 24.86 25.37
C SER A 601 34.29 24.74 26.89
N THR A 602 33.35 24.05 27.52
CA THR A 602 33.43 23.65 28.93
C THR A 602 33.63 22.14 29.03
N VAL A 603 34.40 21.56 28.11
CA VAL A 603 35.07 20.28 28.35
C VAL A 603 36.36 20.61 29.10
N GLY A 604 36.54 20.05 30.30
CA GLY A 604 37.76 20.26 31.06
C GLY A 604 38.96 19.81 30.24
N TYR A 605 40.02 20.62 30.17
CA TYR A 605 41.20 20.32 29.34
C TYR A 605 41.80 18.94 29.66
N GLN A 606 41.61 18.46 30.89
CA GLN A 606 41.99 17.12 31.35
C GLN A 606 41.17 16.00 30.72
N GLU A 607 39.85 16.15 30.52
CA GLU A 607 39.01 15.14 29.86
C GLU A 607 39.32 15.04 28.37
N ALA A 608 39.49 16.19 27.69
CA ALA A 608 39.89 16.22 26.29
C ALA A 608 41.27 15.57 26.05
N VAL A 609 42.23 15.81 26.95
CA VAL A 609 43.56 15.18 26.88
C VAL A 609 43.49 13.68 27.22
N SER A 610 42.70 13.24 28.20
CA SER A 610 42.55 11.81 28.51
C SER A 610 41.82 11.04 27.41
N ALA A 611 40.80 11.64 26.78
CA ALA A 611 40.11 11.06 25.63
C ALA A 611 41.07 10.93 24.44
N ALA A 612 41.81 12.00 24.11
CA ALA A 612 42.82 11.97 23.05
C ALA A 612 43.98 10.99 23.34
N GLN A 613 44.41 10.83 24.59
CA GLN A 613 45.40 9.82 24.97
C GLN A 613 44.86 8.39 24.84
N SER A 614 43.61 8.14 25.27
CA SER A 614 42.95 6.85 25.11
C SER A 614 42.75 6.48 23.63
N GLU A 615 42.33 7.45 22.82
CA GLU A 615 42.14 7.29 21.37
C GLU A 615 43.49 7.04 20.66
N ALA A 616 44.53 7.81 20.98
CA ALA A 616 45.90 7.59 20.49
C ALA A 616 46.47 6.22 20.93
N GLN A 617 46.26 5.80 22.18
CA GLN A 617 46.69 4.47 22.64
C GLN A 617 45.89 3.33 21.99
N SER A 618 44.62 3.56 21.63
CA SER A 618 43.83 2.58 20.87
C SER A 618 44.36 2.43 19.44
N ALA A 619 44.69 3.52 18.77
CA ALA A 619 45.26 3.54 17.41
C ALA A 619 46.67 2.91 17.37
N ILE A 620 47.56 3.23 18.32
CA ILE A 620 48.91 2.67 18.42
C ILE A 620 48.89 1.14 18.60
N ASN A 621 47.83 0.56 19.18
CA ASN A 621 47.70 -0.87 19.37
C ASN A 621 47.15 -1.63 18.14
N GLN A 622 46.57 -0.94 17.16
CA GLN A 622 45.99 -1.59 15.97
C GLN A 622 46.86 -1.45 14.71
N ASP A 623 47.60 -0.34 14.53
CA ASP A 623 48.46 -0.16 13.35
C ASP A 623 49.92 -0.59 13.58
N GLN A 624 50.36 -1.61 12.85
CA GLN A 624 51.76 -2.02 12.84
C GLN A 624 52.63 -1.02 12.08
N VAL A 625 53.25 -0.09 12.82
CA VAL A 625 54.24 0.86 12.28
C VAL A 625 55.30 0.11 11.44
N PRO A 626 55.47 0.44 10.15
CA PRO A 626 56.47 -0.19 9.29
C PRO A 626 57.89 0.01 9.86
N LYS A 627 58.74 -1.02 9.74
CA LYS A 627 60.04 -1.09 10.44
C LYS A 627 60.93 0.16 10.27
N ALA A 628 60.86 0.82 9.12
CA ALA A 628 61.65 2.01 8.79
C ALA A 628 61.32 3.25 9.65
N TYR A 629 60.08 3.37 10.16
CA TYR A 629 59.61 4.59 10.83
C TYR A 629 59.56 4.48 12.36
N ARG A 630 59.86 3.30 12.93
CA ARG A 630 59.78 3.06 14.38
C ARG A 630 60.76 3.88 15.21
N GLY A 631 61.92 4.26 14.66
CA GLY A 631 62.89 5.14 15.33
C GLY A 631 62.30 6.53 15.53
N ALA A 632 62.00 7.23 14.42
CA ALA A 632 61.45 8.58 14.44
C ALA A 632 60.15 8.72 15.27
N VAL A 633 59.26 7.72 15.25
CA VAL A 633 58.05 7.73 16.10
C VAL A 633 58.41 7.58 17.58
N ARG A 634 59.38 6.74 17.93
CA ARG A 634 59.83 6.58 19.31
C ARG A 634 60.49 7.86 19.84
N ASP A 635 61.43 8.40 19.09
CA ASP A 635 62.20 9.59 19.50
C ASP A 635 61.26 10.78 19.75
N TYR A 636 60.21 10.94 18.93
CA TYR A 636 59.18 11.96 19.10
C TYR A 636 58.36 11.84 20.41
N PHE A 637 58.13 10.62 20.91
CA PHE A 637 57.41 10.40 22.17
C PHE A 637 58.34 10.38 23.40
N ASP A 638 59.63 10.04 23.23
CA ASP A 638 60.64 10.11 24.30
C ASP A 638 61.03 11.59 24.62
N ASP A 639 60.87 12.53 23.67
CA ASP A 639 61.15 13.99 23.84
C ASP A 639 60.01 14.79 24.52
N LEU A 640 58.84 14.19 24.79
CA LEU A 640 57.74 14.87 25.49
C LEU A 640 58.00 14.91 27.02
N PRO A 641 57.97 16.09 27.67
CA PRO A 641 58.10 16.18 29.12
C PRO A 641 56.89 15.52 29.81
N LYS A 642 57.17 14.74 30.86
CA LYS A 642 56.18 14.00 31.66
C LYS A 642 55.40 14.87 32.62
#